data_AF-A0A942U7M5-F1
#
_entry.id   AF-A0A942U7M5-F1
#
_cell.length_a   1.000
_cell.length_b   1.000
_cell.length_c   1.000
_cell.angle_alpha   90.00
_cell.angle_beta   90.00
_cell.angle_gamma   90.00
#
_symmetry.space_group_name_H-M   'P 1'
#
loop_
_entity.id
_entity.type
_entity.pdbx_description
1 polymer ?
#
loop_
_entity_poly.entity_id
_entity_poly.type
_entity_poly.pdbx_seq_one_letter_code
_entity_poly.pdbx_strand_id
1 'polypeptide(L)'
;MEKQELLPSRVEKYKNSHPQPSVVKKAILPTFCFAVLSAAAFEEAVFAESNSTQTSNIQSAITRYVNVDIGSLNLRKSASTSSAVLAALPKGTAVTVYSEVNGWAMVTASGKSGYVSSQFLSNQNSSSAAVPPGPTPTAASATKYVNIESGSLNMRSGTSTSDSIIAKLSKGTEVKFFSVTNGWAKIEVNGKTGYVSSAYLADKTSESSNVTTPAPQPAATKYVNIVSGSLNMRSGASTSDSIIAKLTKGTEVKFFSATNGWAKIEVNGKTGYVSSAYLVDKPSESSSVTAPAPQPAATKYVNIESGSLNMRSGTSTSDSIIAKLSKGTEVKFFSVTNGWAKIEVNGKSGYVSSAYLADKSSESSSVPTPAPQSAATKYVNIDSASKLNVRKSPSSGSAILTKLTNETEVTVYSEENGWAKIMVNGQEGYVSSEYLAPAKAGSTTETKKEEPIPVTKFVNVSYDSPLNMLKSAAADASILVKLARGTEVTVLSEENGWAKIEAYGQIGYVDPQYLSETKPAAGTDSPAENNTEQKDTAIVEKYVNVVYGSSLNMRAEASTTASVLTKLARGTIVTVNSEENGWAKVTANGKTGYVSAQYLSASEPFNPNVTNSNIEKVYENYNISLADMVKLEMAVNPQTDKKYAAYIRADALTLTSPSSGIVNGTVWNVRGGAGTDFWTIAQVKSQEQLQILGKVTGTDGFDWYQVVYNKSWVNASPEDVSYYVNPNNFLSTTVDSLQFLKLSATANLNAEEVNQRILSGKGILQGTASAFITAGQTYGINEIYLISHALLETSNGTSKLASGVVVNGKTVYNMYGIGAYDNTALESGAQFAYNAGWFTPEAAIIGGAQFIANGYINAGQDTLYKMRWNPGSAAAKGSASHQYASDIGWAAKQVFQIHNLYSLLVSYKLILEIPQYK
;
A
#
# COMPACT_ATOMS: atom_id res chain seq x y z
N MET A 1 43.70 -67.94 -25.93
CA MET A 1 43.61 -68.78 -24.72
C MET A 1 43.32 -67.87 -23.54
N GLU A 2 42.08 -67.93 -23.06
CA GLU A 2 41.68 -68.01 -21.65
C GLU A 2 42.72 -67.62 -20.56
N LYS A 3 42.35 -66.69 -19.66
CA LYS A 3 42.09 -67.04 -18.24
C LYS A 3 41.47 -65.92 -17.38
N GLN A 4 40.24 -66.21 -16.95
CA GLN A 4 39.60 -65.89 -15.66
C GLN A 4 40.46 -66.40 -14.45
N GLU A 5 40.33 -65.97 -13.18
CA GLU A 5 39.58 -64.89 -12.48
C GLU A 5 40.06 -64.76 -11.00
N LEU A 6 39.51 -63.79 -10.24
CA LEU A 6 39.33 -63.73 -8.75
C LEU A 6 40.52 -63.49 -7.75
N LEU A 7 40.49 -62.31 -7.10
CA LEU A 7 40.42 -61.95 -5.63
C LEU A 7 41.16 -62.80 -4.53
N PRO A 8 41.34 -62.38 -3.23
CA PRO A 8 40.90 -61.15 -2.50
C PRO A 8 41.91 -60.48 -1.48
N SER A 9 41.49 -59.34 -0.87
CA SER A 9 41.72 -58.88 0.54
C SER A 9 43.11 -58.42 1.08
N ARG A 10 43.17 -57.28 1.81
CA ARG A 10 43.18 -57.18 3.31
C ARG A 10 43.54 -55.75 3.81
N VAL A 11 43.15 -55.43 5.05
CA VAL A 11 43.25 -54.11 5.76
C VAL A 11 44.30 -54.14 6.89
N GLU A 12 45.02 -53.03 7.15
CA GLU A 12 45.33 -52.45 8.50
C GLU A 12 46.05 -51.07 8.41
N LYS A 13 45.48 -49.99 9.00
CA LYS A 13 45.79 -49.35 10.31
C LYS A 13 47.21 -48.77 10.51
N TYR A 14 47.28 -47.47 10.85
CA TYR A 14 48.33 -46.89 11.72
C TYR A 14 47.78 -45.72 12.56
N LYS A 15 48.42 -45.41 13.69
CA LYS A 15 48.00 -44.41 14.70
C LYS A 15 49.23 -43.72 15.32
N ASN A 16 49.12 -42.41 15.61
CA ASN A 16 50.06 -41.55 16.38
C ASN A 16 51.46 -41.34 15.74
N SER A 17 52.21 -40.24 15.96
CA SER A 17 52.08 -39.09 16.89
C SER A 17 52.61 -37.75 16.29
N HIS A 18 52.29 -36.62 16.94
CA HIS A 18 52.68 -35.23 16.61
C HIS A 18 54.22 -34.99 16.54
N PRO A 19 54.68 -33.97 15.78
CA PRO A 19 54.81 -32.61 16.36
C PRO A 19 54.26 -31.44 15.50
N GLN A 20 53.93 -30.36 16.20
CA GLN A 20 53.72 -28.97 15.74
C GLN A 20 54.62 -28.07 16.64
N PRO A 21 54.86 -26.76 16.38
CA PRO A 21 54.24 -25.90 15.36
C PRO A 21 55.21 -25.00 14.54
N SER A 22 54.79 -24.59 13.34
CA SER A 22 55.17 -23.26 12.81
C SER A 22 54.28 -22.80 11.64
N VAL A 23 53.67 -21.63 11.79
CA VAL A 23 53.00 -20.81 10.75
C VAL A 23 51.89 -21.51 9.95
N VAL A 24 50.67 -21.46 10.50
CA VAL A 24 49.45 -21.66 9.69
C VAL A 24 49.32 -20.49 8.72
N LYS A 25 49.77 -20.68 7.47
CA LYS A 25 49.19 -19.93 6.35
C LYS A 25 47.71 -20.28 6.31
N LYS A 26 46.83 -19.31 6.60
CA LYS A 26 45.38 -19.47 6.39
C LYS A 26 45.18 -19.92 4.95
N ALA A 27 44.66 -21.14 4.76
CA ALA A 27 44.11 -21.54 3.48
C ALA A 27 42.92 -20.64 3.22
N ILE A 28 43.11 -19.66 2.34
CA ILE A 28 42.02 -18.87 1.78
C ILE A 28 41.25 -19.86 0.91
N LEU A 29 40.10 -20.36 1.41
CA LEU A 29 39.12 -20.97 0.52
C LEU A 29 38.81 -19.94 -0.56
N PRO A 30 38.99 -20.26 -1.86
CA PRO A 30 38.67 -19.31 -2.91
C PRO A 30 37.20 -18.95 -2.79
N THR A 31 36.93 -17.64 -2.67
CA THR A 31 35.58 -17.11 -2.70
C THR A 31 34.98 -17.46 -4.05
N PHE A 32 34.06 -18.41 -4.09
CA PHE A 32 33.34 -18.74 -5.31
C PHE A 32 32.48 -17.54 -5.70
N CYS A 33 32.87 -16.85 -6.77
CA CYS A 33 31.99 -15.90 -7.44
C CYS A 33 30.80 -16.66 -8.02
N PHE A 34 29.68 -16.63 -7.30
CA PHE A 34 28.33 -16.85 -7.84
C PHE A 34 27.59 -15.51 -8.01
N ALA A 35 28.35 -14.47 -8.37
CA ALA A 35 27.97 -13.56 -9.45
C ALA A 35 28.91 -13.93 -10.62
N VAL A 36 28.46 -14.14 -11.86
CA VAL A 36 27.26 -13.55 -12.48
C VAL A 36 26.33 -14.59 -13.14
N LEU A 37 25.06 -14.63 -12.69
CA LEU A 37 23.92 -14.89 -13.59
C LEU A 37 22.60 -14.20 -13.16
N SER A 38 22.65 -13.33 -12.14
CA SER A 38 21.60 -12.34 -11.89
C SER A 38 21.71 -11.20 -12.92
N ALA A 39 20.74 -11.13 -13.84
CA ALA A 39 20.37 -9.95 -14.62
C ALA A 39 21.33 -9.45 -15.74
N ALA A 40 22.03 -10.33 -16.47
CA ALA A 40 22.83 -9.95 -17.65
C ALA A 40 22.29 -10.44 -19.01
N ALA A 41 21.20 -11.22 -19.03
CA ALA A 41 20.56 -11.72 -20.27
C ALA A 41 19.20 -11.05 -20.59
N PHE A 42 18.87 -9.98 -19.87
CA PHE A 42 17.64 -9.18 -20.02
C PHE A 42 17.98 -7.68 -19.93
N GLU A 43 18.59 -7.14 -20.98
CA GLU A 43 18.53 -5.74 -21.44
C GLU A 43 19.63 -5.47 -22.50
N GLU A 44 19.33 -5.77 -23.77
CA GLU A 44 19.96 -5.11 -24.91
C GLU A 44 18.88 -4.71 -25.92
N ALA A 45 19.00 -3.49 -26.46
CA ALA A 45 17.98 -2.73 -27.19
C ALA A 45 16.75 -2.33 -26.30
N VAL A 46 16.41 -1.05 -26.10
CA VAL A 46 16.77 0.20 -26.81
C VAL A 46 16.80 1.35 -25.78
N PHE A 47 17.77 2.27 -25.88
CA PHE A 47 17.57 3.74 -25.92
C PHE A 47 18.90 4.49 -25.77
N ALA A 48 19.21 5.31 -26.77
CA ALA A 48 20.21 6.37 -26.67
C ALA A 48 19.48 7.72 -26.68
N GLU A 49 19.90 8.63 -25.80
CA GLU A 49 19.51 10.06 -25.74
C GLU A 49 18.01 10.35 -25.43
N SER A 50 17.61 11.40 -24.71
CA SER A 50 18.33 12.58 -24.18
C SER A 50 17.69 13.09 -22.86
N ASN A 51 18.39 14.01 -22.18
CA ASN A 51 17.98 14.61 -20.90
C ASN A 51 16.67 15.43 -20.95
N SER A 52 15.86 15.34 -19.90
CA SER A 52 15.29 16.54 -19.26
C SER A 52 15.09 16.35 -17.76
N THR A 53 15.31 17.41 -16.99
CA THR A 53 15.36 17.41 -15.52
C THR A 53 13.99 17.50 -14.86
N GLN A 54 13.73 16.68 -13.83
CA GLN A 54 12.71 16.99 -12.81
C GLN A 54 13.24 16.79 -11.39
N THR A 55 12.91 17.76 -10.54
CA THR A 55 13.31 17.87 -9.13
C THR A 55 12.46 16.97 -8.23
N SER A 56 13.11 16.13 -7.42
CA SER A 56 12.43 15.30 -6.42
C SER A 56 12.08 16.12 -5.17
N ASN A 57 10.81 16.14 -4.79
CA ASN A 57 10.37 16.74 -3.54
C ASN A 57 10.77 15.84 -2.35
N ILE A 58 11.55 16.38 -1.41
CA ILE A 58 12.06 15.64 -0.25
C ILE A 58 11.00 15.61 0.86
N GLN A 59 10.45 14.43 1.16
CA GLN A 59 9.61 14.25 2.35
C GLN A 59 10.50 14.31 3.60
N SER A 60 10.59 15.50 4.19
CA SER A 60 11.50 15.80 5.30
C SER A 60 10.96 15.24 6.62
N ALA A 61 11.84 14.73 7.48
CA ALA A 61 11.47 14.30 8.83
C ALA A 61 11.02 15.51 9.68
N ILE A 62 9.85 15.41 10.33
CA ILE A 62 9.24 16.52 11.07
C ILE A 62 9.36 16.25 12.58
N THR A 63 9.91 17.20 13.33
CA THR A 63 9.93 17.13 14.79
C THR A 63 8.57 17.55 15.36
N ARG A 64 7.96 16.70 16.19
CA ARG A 64 6.73 16.98 16.95
C ARG A 64 6.95 16.76 18.44
N TYR A 65 6.00 17.16 19.27
CA TYR A 65 6.05 17.09 20.73
C TYR A 65 4.90 16.26 21.29
N VAL A 66 5.16 15.43 22.29
CA VAL A 66 4.13 14.63 22.97
C VAL A 66 3.13 15.54 23.69
N ASN A 67 1.84 15.40 23.37
CA ASN A 67 0.74 16.11 24.00
C ASN A 67 -0.27 15.12 24.60
N VAL A 68 -0.18 14.91 25.92
CA VAL A 68 -1.12 14.12 26.73
C VAL A 68 -1.57 14.94 27.92
N ASP A 69 -2.77 14.72 28.44
CA ASP A 69 -3.31 15.51 29.57
C ASP A 69 -2.72 15.08 30.92
N ILE A 70 -2.57 13.77 31.14
CA ILE A 70 -1.90 13.19 32.30
C ILE A 70 -1.04 11.99 31.88
N GLY A 71 0.09 11.77 32.56
CA GLY A 71 0.96 10.62 32.34
C GLY A 71 1.93 10.77 31.15
N SER A 72 2.05 9.71 30.35
CA SER A 72 3.08 9.58 29.30
C SER A 72 2.58 8.75 28.11
N LEU A 73 3.05 9.08 26.91
CA LEU A 73 2.72 8.40 25.67
C LEU A 73 3.62 7.18 25.45
N ASN A 74 3.04 6.00 25.28
CA ASN A 74 3.80 4.77 25.06
C ASN A 74 4.39 4.71 23.65
N LEU A 75 5.72 4.69 23.55
CA LEU A 75 6.48 4.30 22.36
C LEU A 75 6.46 2.77 22.26
N ARG A 76 6.00 2.21 21.15
CA ARG A 76 5.77 0.76 20.97
C ARG A 76 6.59 0.15 19.85
N LYS A 77 6.78 -1.17 19.88
CA LYS A 77 7.55 -1.92 18.86
C LYS A 77 6.85 -1.98 17.49
N SER A 78 5.54 -1.69 17.43
CA SER A 78 4.72 -1.76 16.20
C SER A 78 3.52 -0.81 16.32
N ALA A 79 2.90 -0.44 15.19
CA ALA A 79 1.71 0.41 15.10
C ALA A 79 0.42 -0.28 15.63
N SER A 80 0.42 -0.67 16.91
CA SER A 80 -0.70 -1.33 17.58
C SER A 80 -0.67 -1.09 19.10
N THR A 81 -1.83 -0.92 19.72
CA THR A 81 -1.99 -0.82 21.18
C THR A 81 -1.64 -2.12 21.92
N SER A 82 -1.64 -3.27 21.22
CA SER A 82 -1.18 -4.56 21.76
C SER A 82 0.33 -4.79 21.65
N SER A 83 1.06 -3.94 20.92
CA SER A 83 2.51 -4.08 20.75
C SER A 83 3.29 -3.65 22.00
N ALA A 84 4.42 -4.31 22.25
CA ALA A 84 5.28 -4.12 23.42
C ALA A 84 5.73 -2.65 23.56
N VAL A 85 5.69 -2.12 24.78
CA VAL A 85 6.13 -0.76 25.09
C VAL A 85 7.65 -0.72 25.26
N LEU A 86 8.32 0.09 24.44
CA LEU A 86 9.78 0.29 24.41
C LEU A 86 10.25 1.44 25.31
N ALA A 87 9.39 2.44 25.50
CA ALA A 87 9.56 3.58 26.39
C ALA A 87 8.20 4.26 26.66
N ALA A 88 8.13 5.05 27.73
CA ALA A 88 7.01 5.94 28.00
C ALA A 88 7.53 7.39 27.92
N LEU A 89 6.91 8.21 27.08
CA LEU A 89 7.37 9.56 26.72
C LEU A 89 6.53 10.61 27.47
N PRO A 90 7.10 11.42 28.38
CA PRO A 90 6.38 12.50 29.06
C PRO A 90 5.81 13.56 28.10
N LYS A 91 4.80 14.31 28.55
CA LYS A 91 4.32 15.52 27.85
C LYS A 91 5.49 16.48 27.56
N GLY A 92 5.53 17.06 26.36
CA GLY A 92 6.62 17.92 25.90
C GLY A 92 7.84 17.19 25.34
N THR A 93 7.89 15.85 25.37
CA THR A 93 9.00 15.10 24.75
C THR A 93 9.03 15.34 23.24
N ALA A 94 10.16 15.83 22.73
CA ALA A 94 10.39 15.96 21.29
C ALA A 94 10.60 14.57 20.65
N VAL A 95 9.96 14.34 19.50
CA VAL A 95 10.05 13.11 18.72
C VAL A 95 10.21 13.46 17.24
N THR A 96 11.12 12.77 16.55
CA THR A 96 11.28 12.92 15.10
C THR A 96 10.32 11.96 14.40
N VAL A 97 9.37 12.48 13.61
CA VAL A 97 8.40 11.71 12.85
C VAL A 97 8.94 11.41 11.46
N TYR A 98 8.96 10.13 11.09
CA TYR A 98 9.44 9.65 9.78
C TYR A 98 8.30 9.24 8.85
N SER A 99 7.22 8.69 9.41
CA SER A 99 6.01 8.32 8.67
C SER A 99 4.81 8.31 9.60
N GLU A 100 3.61 8.43 9.02
CA GLU A 100 2.35 8.42 9.75
C GLU A 100 1.31 7.62 8.96
N VAL A 101 0.79 6.55 9.54
CA VAL A 101 -0.15 5.62 8.90
C VAL A 101 -1.16 5.13 9.94
N ASN A 102 -2.45 5.13 9.60
CA ASN A 102 -3.54 4.61 10.45
C ASN A 102 -3.56 5.14 11.90
N GLY A 103 -3.26 6.42 12.11
CA GLY A 103 -3.26 7.06 13.44
C GLY A 103 -2.04 6.71 14.32
N TRP A 104 -1.00 6.11 13.73
CA TRP A 104 0.29 5.86 14.35
C TRP A 104 1.40 6.59 13.60
N ALA A 105 2.24 7.31 14.34
CA ALA A 105 3.47 7.90 13.85
C ALA A 105 4.64 6.97 14.18
N MET A 106 5.44 6.62 13.17
CA MET A 106 6.76 6.04 13.38
C MET A 106 7.72 7.15 13.78
N VAL A 107 8.27 7.04 14.98
CA VAL A 107 9.09 8.09 15.59
C VAL A 107 10.38 7.56 16.20
N THR A 108 11.39 8.42 16.26
CA THR A 108 12.57 8.24 17.11
C THR A 108 12.50 9.23 18.26
N ALA A 109 12.68 8.72 19.48
CA ALA A 109 12.72 9.50 20.72
C ALA A 109 13.82 8.96 21.63
N SER A 110 14.75 9.82 22.08
CA SER A 110 15.88 9.44 22.95
C SER A 110 16.67 8.21 22.45
N GLY A 111 16.97 8.15 21.15
CA GLY A 111 17.72 7.04 20.54
C GLY A 111 16.98 5.72 20.39
N LYS A 112 15.66 5.68 20.66
CA LYS A 112 14.80 4.52 20.41
C LYS A 112 13.78 4.82 19.32
N SER A 113 13.70 3.96 18.32
CA SER A 113 12.68 4.02 17.27
C SER A 113 11.50 3.11 17.59
N GLY A 114 10.29 3.56 17.27
CA GLY A 114 9.05 2.82 17.51
C GLY A 114 7.83 3.62 17.06
N TYR A 115 6.64 3.17 17.47
CA TYR A 115 5.38 3.76 17.06
C TYR A 115 4.67 4.39 18.26
N VAL A 116 4.18 5.61 18.09
CA VAL A 116 3.30 6.32 19.03
C VAL A 116 2.00 6.64 18.32
N SER A 117 0.88 6.81 19.04
CA SER A 117 -0.35 7.24 18.37
C SER A 117 -0.30 8.74 18.10
N SER A 118 -0.52 9.12 16.84
CA SER A 118 -0.30 10.49 16.34
C SER A 118 -1.22 11.53 16.97
N GLN A 119 -2.40 11.11 17.44
CA GLN A 119 -3.36 11.97 18.13
C GLN A 119 -2.79 12.66 19.39
N PHE A 120 -1.69 12.13 19.92
CA PHE A 120 -0.95 12.66 21.07
C PHE A 120 0.35 13.35 20.65
N LEU A 121 0.47 13.82 19.40
CA LEU A 121 1.59 14.63 18.91
C LEU A 121 1.13 16.04 18.50
N SER A 122 1.93 17.04 18.82
CA SER A 122 1.70 18.46 18.55
C SER A 122 2.87 19.06 17.77
N ASN A 123 2.59 19.99 16.85
CA ASN A 123 3.63 20.78 16.19
C ASN A 123 4.16 21.93 17.07
N GLN A 124 3.52 22.19 18.22
CA GLN A 124 3.84 23.25 19.17
C GLN A 124 4.43 22.65 20.47
N ASN A 125 5.54 23.21 20.96
CA ASN A 125 6.16 22.79 22.22
C ASN A 125 5.48 23.48 23.42
N SER A 126 4.49 22.81 24.01
CA SER A 126 3.81 23.29 25.22
C SER A 126 4.46 22.73 26.50
N SER A 127 5.75 23.01 26.71
CA SER A 127 6.48 22.62 27.92
C SER A 127 6.78 23.83 28.80
N SER A 128 6.15 23.90 29.97
CA SER A 128 6.62 24.71 31.09
C SER A 128 7.67 23.92 31.89
N ALA A 129 8.53 24.62 32.62
CA ALA A 129 9.86 24.15 33.04
C ALA A 129 9.87 22.92 33.98
N ALA A 130 10.98 22.15 33.88
CA ALA A 130 11.23 20.93 34.65
C ALA A 130 11.99 21.17 35.97
N VAL A 131 11.96 20.18 36.87
CA VAL A 131 12.85 20.05 38.04
C VAL A 131 13.40 18.60 38.09
N PRO A 132 14.70 18.36 38.38
CA PRO A 132 15.35 17.05 38.28
C PRO A 132 15.53 16.38 39.70
N PRO A 133 16.32 15.31 39.93
CA PRO A 133 15.72 13.97 40.08
C PRO A 133 16.12 13.13 41.32
N GLY A 134 15.28 12.15 41.67
CA GLY A 134 15.62 10.97 42.50
C GLY A 134 14.66 10.71 43.67
N PRO A 135 14.70 9.53 44.33
CA PRO A 135 15.25 8.23 43.93
C PRO A 135 14.14 7.21 43.56
N THR A 136 14.52 5.98 43.22
CA THR A 136 13.64 4.85 42.83
C THR A 136 12.57 4.50 43.88
N PRO A 137 11.26 4.46 43.51
CA PRO A 137 10.23 3.89 44.37
C PRO A 137 9.64 2.57 43.84
N THR A 138 9.47 1.61 44.75
CA THR A 138 8.62 0.42 44.60
C THR A 138 7.22 0.80 44.12
N ALA A 139 6.63 0.01 43.21
CA ALA A 139 5.33 0.31 42.61
C ALA A 139 4.23 0.50 43.67
N ALA A 140 3.77 1.74 43.84
CA ALA A 140 2.73 2.08 44.80
C ALA A 140 1.37 1.55 44.31
N SER A 141 0.81 0.57 45.02
CA SER A 141 -0.58 0.17 44.87
C SER A 141 -1.48 1.23 45.51
N ALA A 142 -2.43 1.79 44.76
CA ALA A 142 -3.43 2.70 45.31
C ALA A 142 -4.58 1.91 45.94
N THR A 143 -5.22 2.43 46.99
CA THR A 143 -6.42 1.80 47.57
C THR A 143 -7.67 2.31 46.87
N LYS A 144 -8.51 1.40 46.36
CA LYS A 144 -9.83 1.70 45.76
C LYS A 144 -10.94 0.91 46.45
N TYR A 145 -12.18 1.26 46.16
CA TYR A 145 -13.38 0.68 46.76
C TYR A 145 -14.37 0.28 45.67
N VAL A 146 -15.01 -0.89 45.83
CA VAL A 146 -16.02 -1.37 44.89
C VAL A 146 -17.26 -0.49 44.93
N ASN A 147 -17.58 0.17 43.81
CA ASN A 147 -18.74 1.03 43.65
C ASN A 147 -19.73 0.43 42.64
N ILE A 148 -20.76 -0.23 43.16
CA ILE A 148 -21.86 -0.82 42.39
C ILE A 148 -23.20 -0.38 43.00
N GLU A 149 -24.22 -0.15 42.17
CA GLU A 149 -25.54 0.31 42.64
C GLU A 149 -26.30 -0.80 43.39
N SER A 150 -26.19 -2.05 42.92
CA SER A 150 -26.72 -3.25 43.58
C SER A 150 -25.98 -4.52 43.13
N GLY A 151 -26.17 -5.63 43.83
CA GLY A 151 -25.57 -6.93 43.50
C GLY A 151 -24.12 -7.09 43.97
N SER A 152 -23.31 -7.82 43.18
CA SER A 152 -21.90 -8.11 43.50
C SER A 152 -21.02 -8.02 42.25
N LEU A 153 -19.85 -7.38 42.36
CA LEU A 153 -18.87 -7.28 41.30
C LEU A 153 -18.09 -8.60 41.14
N ASN A 154 -18.14 -9.20 39.94
CA ASN A 154 -17.41 -10.43 39.63
C ASN A 154 -15.92 -10.13 39.39
N MET A 155 -15.05 -10.70 40.23
CA MET A 155 -13.60 -10.71 40.07
C MET A 155 -13.19 -11.99 39.34
N ARG A 156 -12.38 -11.85 38.29
CA ARG A 156 -12.05 -12.91 37.33
C ARG A 156 -10.55 -13.19 37.24
N SER A 157 -10.20 -14.35 36.68
CA SER A 157 -8.81 -14.77 36.45
C SER A 157 -8.10 -13.98 35.34
N GLY A 158 -8.82 -13.32 34.44
CA GLY A 158 -8.29 -12.53 33.34
C GLY A 158 -9.17 -11.33 32.98
N THR A 159 -8.79 -10.60 31.92
CA THR A 159 -9.43 -9.34 31.47
C THR A 159 -10.59 -9.54 30.48
N SER A 160 -11.36 -10.62 30.61
CA SER A 160 -12.54 -10.91 29.79
C SER A 160 -13.76 -11.30 30.64
N THR A 161 -14.97 -11.02 30.13
CA THR A 161 -16.22 -11.52 30.71
C THR A 161 -16.38 -13.04 30.56
N SER A 162 -15.59 -13.69 29.71
CA SER A 162 -15.50 -15.15 29.56
C SER A 162 -14.60 -15.82 30.60
N ASP A 163 -13.71 -15.07 31.27
CA ASP A 163 -12.75 -15.65 32.22
C ASP A 163 -13.43 -16.11 33.52
N SER A 164 -12.90 -17.18 34.13
CA SER A 164 -13.49 -17.78 35.33
C SER A 164 -13.65 -16.77 36.47
N ILE A 165 -14.81 -16.79 37.15
CA ILE A 165 -15.08 -15.94 38.32
C ILE A 165 -14.39 -16.57 39.54
N ILE A 166 -13.42 -15.86 40.12
CA ILE A 166 -12.60 -16.32 41.24
C ILE A 166 -13.01 -15.68 42.58
N ALA A 167 -13.76 -14.58 42.56
CA ALA A 167 -14.44 -14.00 43.72
C ALA A 167 -15.63 -13.11 43.31
N LYS A 168 -16.50 -12.79 44.28
CA LYS A 168 -17.57 -11.79 44.16
C LYS A 168 -17.41 -10.75 45.25
N LEU A 169 -17.42 -9.47 44.88
CA LEU A 169 -17.11 -8.36 45.78
C LEU A 169 -18.35 -7.48 46.01
N SER A 170 -18.62 -7.14 47.26
CA SER A 170 -19.74 -6.28 47.68
C SER A 170 -19.43 -4.80 47.44
N LYS A 171 -20.44 -3.93 47.36
CA LYS A 171 -20.24 -2.47 47.43
C LYS A 171 -19.44 -2.10 48.69
N GLY A 172 -18.50 -1.17 48.57
CA GLY A 172 -17.63 -0.74 49.66
C GLY A 172 -16.44 -1.65 49.96
N THR A 173 -16.29 -2.79 49.26
CA THR A 173 -15.11 -3.67 49.44
C THR A 173 -13.83 -2.90 49.09
N GLU A 174 -12.90 -2.81 50.04
CA GLU A 174 -11.57 -2.22 49.84
C GLU A 174 -10.67 -3.17 49.02
N VAL A 175 -9.99 -2.64 48.01
CA VAL A 175 -9.12 -3.40 47.11
C VAL A 175 -7.80 -2.64 46.87
N LYS A 176 -6.68 -3.36 46.82
CA LYS A 176 -5.43 -2.80 46.31
C LYS A 176 -5.51 -2.76 44.79
N PHE A 177 -5.40 -1.58 44.21
CA PHE A 177 -5.40 -1.33 42.78
C PHE A 177 -3.97 -1.20 42.24
N PHE A 178 -3.67 -1.88 41.14
CA PHE A 178 -2.35 -1.83 40.50
C PHE A 178 -2.36 -1.13 39.13
N SER A 179 -3.34 -1.42 38.28
CA SER A 179 -3.44 -0.87 36.92
C SER A 179 -4.82 -1.09 36.30
N VAL A 180 -5.15 -0.35 35.23
CA VAL A 180 -6.25 -0.67 34.30
C VAL A 180 -5.67 -1.09 32.95
N THR A 181 -6.25 -2.11 32.33
CA THR A 181 -6.01 -2.48 30.92
C THR A 181 -7.34 -2.87 30.29
N ASN A 182 -7.69 -2.28 29.15
CA ASN A 182 -8.92 -2.56 28.38
C ASN A 182 -10.22 -2.53 29.21
N GLY A 183 -10.34 -1.57 30.14
CA GLY A 183 -11.51 -1.45 31.03
C GLY A 183 -11.54 -2.44 32.21
N TRP A 184 -10.50 -3.26 32.39
CA TRP A 184 -10.33 -4.15 33.54
C TRP A 184 -9.23 -3.64 34.46
N ALA A 185 -9.55 -3.42 35.72
CA ALA A 185 -8.61 -3.12 36.78
C ALA A 185 -8.00 -4.42 37.35
N LYS A 186 -6.67 -4.49 37.40
CA LYS A 186 -5.96 -5.52 38.17
C LYS A 186 -5.96 -5.11 39.64
N ILE A 187 -6.50 -5.99 40.48
CA ILE A 187 -6.66 -5.77 41.92
C ILE A 187 -6.18 -6.95 42.76
N GLU A 188 -5.91 -6.68 44.03
CA GLU A 188 -5.75 -7.69 45.09
C GLU A 188 -6.72 -7.41 46.24
N VAL A 189 -7.38 -8.47 46.71
CA VAL A 189 -8.30 -8.44 47.86
C VAL A 189 -8.21 -9.78 48.59
N ASN A 190 -8.12 -9.73 49.93
CA ASN A 190 -7.99 -10.92 50.79
C ASN A 190 -6.90 -11.92 50.34
N GLY A 191 -5.74 -11.40 49.89
CA GLY A 191 -4.60 -12.20 49.43
C GLY A 191 -4.75 -12.88 48.06
N LYS A 192 -5.84 -12.62 47.32
CA LYS A 192 -6.05 -13.09 45.95
C LYS A 192 -5.90 -11.95 44.95
N THR A 193 -5.15 -12.18 43.87
CA THR A 193 -5.01 -11.25 42.74
C THR A 193 -5.96 -11.64 41.60
N GLY A 194 -6.53 -10.65 40.91
CA GLY A 194 -7.45 -10.88 39.79
C GLY A 194 -7.90 -9.58 39.14
N TYR A 195 -8.91 -9.67 38.28
CA TYR A 195 -9.37 -8.56 37.45
C TYR A 195 -10.86 -8.28 37.66
N VAL A 196 -11.22 -7.00 37.76
CA VAL A 196 -12.61 -6.52 37.81
C VAL A 196 -12.81 -5.43 36.77
N SER A 197 -14.04 -5.15 36.33
CA SER A 197 -14.28 -3.96 35.49
C SER A 197 -13.93 -2.69 36.27
N SER A 198 -13.07 -1.84 35.69
CA SER A 198 -12.55 -0.62 36.34
C SER A 198 -13.64 0.45 36.53
N ALA A 199 -14.75 0.35 35.81
CA ALA A 199 -15.91 1.24 35.94
C ALA A 199 -16.60 1.13 37.32
N TYR A 200 -16.33 0.06 38.07
CA TYR A 200 -16.90 -0.19 39.39
C TYR A 200 -15.90 -0.03 40.54
N LEU A 201 -14.85 0.78 40.36
CA LEU A 201 -13.88 1.14 41.40
C LEU A 201 -13.83 2.66 41.60
N ALA A 202 -13.85 3.11 42.85
CA ALA A 202 -13.79 4.51 43.26
C ALA A 202 -12.79 4.73 44.42
N ASP A 203 -12.46 5.97 44.75
CA ASP A 203 -11.68 6.34 45.94
C ASP A 203 -12.55 6.40 47.20
N LYS A 204 -11.94 6.40 48.39
CA LYS A 204 -12.69 6.48 49.66
C LYS A 204 -13.26 7.89 49.83
N THR A 205 -14.57 8.02 49.72
CA THR A 205 -15.31 9.21 50.20
C THR A 205 -15.82 8.94 51.60
N SER A 206 -15.40 9.76 52.57
CA SER A 206 -15.89 9.68 53.95
C SER A 206 -17.37 10.04 54.01
N GLU A 207 -18.19 9.11 54.49
CA GLU A 207 -19.59 9.40 54.80
C GLU A 207 -19.71 10.17 56.12
N SER A 208 -20.52 11.22 56.11
CA SER A 208 -21.27 11.65 57.30
C SER A 208 -22.74 11.76 56.89
N SER A 209 -23.58 11.07 57.66
CA SER A 209 -25.04 11.02 57.52
C SER A 209 -25.67 12.41 57.76
N ASN A 210 -26.93 12.69 57.41
CA ASN A 210 -28.08 11.81 57.19
C ASN A 210 -29.16 12.49 56.31
N VAL A 211 -29.85 11.72 55.45
CA VAL A 211 -31.17 11.99 54.80
C VAL A 211 -31.35 13.40 54.17
N THR A 212 -31.43 13.60 52.85
CA THR A 212 -32.20 12.84 51.83
C THR A 212 -31.38 12.66 50.54
N THR A 213 -31.51 11.50 49.87
CA THR A 213 -30.88 11.28 48.55
C THR A 213 -31.41 12.23 47.48
N PRO A 214 -30.56 13.05 46.84
CA PRO A 214 -30.89 13.58 45.53
C PRO A 214 -30.87 12.41 44.54
N ALA A 215 -31.98 12.19 43.83
CA ALA A 215 -31.96 11.32 42.65
C ALA A 215 -30.86 11.82 41.68
N PRO A 216 -30.24 10.94 40.86
CA PRO A 216 -29.27 11.38 39.86
C PRO A 216 -29.85 12.55 39.07
N GLN A 217 -29.17 13.70 39.08
CA GLN A 217 -29.71 14.86 38.39
C GLN A 217 -29.62 14.63 36.88
N PRO A 218 -30.69 14.88 36.11
CA PRO A 218 -30.60 14.81 34.66
C PRO A 218 -29.57 15.83 34.15
N ALA A 219 -28.71 15.38 33.24
CA ALA A 219 -27.73 16.21 32.56
C ALA A 219 -28.37 17.30 31.69
N ALA A 220 -29.61 17.08 31.22
CA ALA A 220 -30.45 18.09 30.57
C ALA A 220 -31.93 17.69 30.59
N THR A 221 -32.83 18.64 30.33
CA THR A 221 -34.21 18.35 29.91
C THR A 221 -34.27 18.39 28.39
N LYS A 222 -34.79 17.33 27.77
CA LYS A 222 -34.98 17.20 26.31
C LYS A 222 -36.45 16.93 25.99
N TYR A 223 -36.80 17.02 24.71
CA TYR A 223 -38.15 16.85 24.20
C TYR A 223 -38.14 15.88 23.00
N VAL A 224 -39.15 15.04 22.91
CA VAL A 224 -39.27 14.08 21.80
C VAL A 224 -39.66 14.82 20.51
N ASN A 225 -38.84 14.72 19.47
CA ASN A 225 -39.11 15.28 18.14
C ASN A 225 -39.23 14.18 17.09
N ILE A 226 -40.47 13.84 16.76
CA ILE A 226 -40.85 12.89 15.71
C ILE A 226 -41.86 13.57 14.79
N VAL A 227 -41.82 13.26 13.49
CA VAL A 227 -42.70 13.91 12.49
C VAL A 227 -44.15 13.43 12.62
N SER A 228 -44.35 12.14 12.90
CA SER A 228 -45.63 11.51 13.19
C SER A 228 -45.42 10.21 14.00
N GLY A 229 -46.50 9.66 14.58
CA GLY A 229 -46.45 8.39 15.33
C GLY A 229 -45.99 8.53 16.79
N SER A 230 -45.24 7.54 17.29
CA SER A 230 -44.73 7.52 18.68
C SER A 230 -43.37 6.84 18.78
N LEU A 231 -42.48 7.40 19.60
CA LEU A 231 -41.15 6.89 19.90
C LEU A 231 -41.22 5.79 20.96
N ASN A 232 -40.66 4.61 20.66
CA ASN A 232 -40.63 3.49 21.61
C ASN A 232 -39.50 3.66 22.63
N MET A 233 -39.83 3.71 23.92
CA MET A 233 -38.90 3.64 25.05
C MET A 233 -38.78 2.20 25.55
N ARG A 234 -37.55 1.73 25.73
CA ARG A 234 -37.20 0.32 25.98
C ARG A 234 -36.48 0.13 27.32
N SER A 235 -36.47 -1.10 27.80
CA SER A 235 -35.78 -1.52 29.03
C SER A 235 -34.25 -1.48 28.92
N GLY A 236 -33.69 -1.57 27.71
CA GLY A 236 -32.26 -1.49 27.42
C GLY A 236 -31.97 -0.76 26.11
N ALA A 237 -30.67 -0.56 25.83
CA ALA A 237 -30.15 0.22 24.69
C ALA A 237 -30.07 -0.60 23.38
N SER A 238 -31.12 -1.33 23.03
CA SER A 238 -31.23 -2.12 21.79
C SER A 238 -32.64 -2.11 21.21
N THR A 239 -32.78 -2.29 19.89
CA THR A 239 -34.07 -2.52 19.23
C THR A 239 -34.72 -3.87 19.60
N SER A 240 -33.95 -4.80 20.16
CA SER A 240 -34.43 -6.09 20.66
C SER A 240 -35.02 -6.02 22.08
N ASP A 241 -34.70 -4.98 22.85
CA ASP A 241 -35.14 -4.87 24.25
C ASP A 241 -36.63 -4.52 24.36
N SER A 242 -37.28 -5.01 25.42
CA SER A 242 -38.73 -4.86 25.59
C SER A 242 -39.18 -3.40 25.63
N ILE A 243 -40.25 -3.07 24.90
CA ILE A 243 -40.85 -1.73 24.89
C ILE A 243 -41.63 -1.54 26.20
N ILE A 244 -41.23 -0.54 26.99
CA ILE A 244 -41.80 -0.25 28.31
C ILE A 244 -42.65 1.03 28.33
N ALA A 245 -42.53 1.90 27.32
CA ALA A 245 -43.43 3.03 27.07
C ALA A 245 -43.38 3.49 25.59
N LYS A 246 -44.36 4.31 25.18
CA LYS A 246 -44.37 5.02 23.89
C LYS A 246 -44.56 6.51 24.13
N LEU A 247 -43.75 7.34 23.49
CA LEU A 247 -43.68 8.80 23.72
C LEU A 247 -44.09 9.56 22.45
N THR A 248 -44.91 10.59 22.59
CA THR A 248 -45.38 11.42 21.47
C THR A 248 -44.48 12.64 21.26
N LYS A 249 -44.58 13.29 20.10
CA LYS A 249 -43.89 14.56 19.83
C LYS A 249 -44.20 15.59 20.93
N GLY A 250 -43.19 16.33 21.38
CA GLY A 250 -43.28 17.31 22.45
C GLY A 250 -43.20 16.72 23.86
N THR A 251 -43.13 15.38 24.03
CA THR A 251 -42.98 14.77 25.37
C THR A 251 -41.67 15.23 26.01
N GLU A 252 -41.75 15.88 27.17
CA GLU A 252 -40.60 16.27 27.98
C GLU A 252 -39.98 15.04 28.66
N VAL A 253 -38.65 14.91 28.57
CA VAL A 253 -37.89 13.80 29.15
C VAL A 253 -36.64 14.32 29.87
N LYS A 254 -36.35 13.73 31.03
CA LYS A 254 -35.10 13.95 31.76
C LYS A 254 -34.00 13.13 31.09
N PHE A 255 -33.00 13.79 30.52
CA PHE A 255 -31.88 13.14 29.83
C PHE A 255 -30.69 12.93 30.78
N PHE A 256 -30.11 11.74 30.78
CA PHE A 256 -28.96 11.39 31.63
C PHE A 256 -27.68 11.19 30.84
N SER A 257 -27.72 10.41 29.77
CA SER A 257 -26.55 10.05 28.96
C SER A 257 -26.96 9.52 27.60
N ALA A 258 -26.07 9.62 26.60
CA ALA A 258 -26.22 8.94 25.31
C ALA A 258 -24.98 8.12 24.97
N THR A 259 -25.15 6.93 24.39
CA THR A 259 -24.06 6.06 23.93
C THR A 259 -24.59 5.17 22.80
N ASN A 260 -23.80 5.00 21.73
CA ASN A 260 -24.12 4.13 20.58
C ASN A 260 -25.52 4.37 19.97
N GLY A 261 -25.95 5.64 19.87
CA GLY A 261 -27.25 6.03 19.30
C GLY A 261 -28.46 5.91 20.24
N TRP A 262 -28.26 5.48 21.50
CA TRP A 262 -29.32 5.37 22.50
C TRP A 262 -29.12 6.38 23.63
N ALA A 263 -30.19 7.07 24.01
CA ALA A 263 -30.26 7.97 25.15
C ALA A 263 -30.96 7.29 26.34
N LYS A 264 -30.32 7.30 27.51
CA LYS A 264 -30.94 6.95 28.79
C LYS A 264 -31.75 8.15 29.28
N ILE A 265 -33.05 7.94 29.48
CA ILE A 265 -34.00 8.98 29.89
C ILE A 265 -34.89 8.52 31.04
N GLU A 266 -35.47 9.47 31.77
CA GLU A 266 -36.60 9.26 32.66
C GLU A 266 -37.80 10.09 32.19
N VAL A 267 -38.97 9.49 32.18
CA VAL A 267 -40.25 10.14 31.89
C VAL A 267 -41.32 9.52 32.79
N ASN A 268 -42.12 10.37 33.45
CA ASN A 268 -43.16 9.96 34.40
C ASN A 268 -42.68 8.95 35.46
N GLY A 269 -41.46 9.15 35.99
CA GLY A 269 -40.86 8.29 37.03
C GLY A 269 -40.36 6.93 36.55
N LYS A 270 -40.40 6.63 35.25
CA LYS A 270 -39.84 5.41 34.67
C LYS A 270 -38.56 5.74 33.90
N THR A 271 -37.47 5.03 34.21
CA THR A 271 -36.21 5.11 33.47
C THR A 271 -36.19 4.09 32.33
N GLY A 272 -35.67 4.47 31.16
CA GLY A 272 -35.50 3.60 30.01
C GLY A 272 -34.62 4.22 28.93
N TYR A 273 -34.59 3.58 27.76
CA TYR A 273 -33.75 3.98 26.63
C TYR A 273 -34.58 4.27 25.38
N VAL A 274 -34.25 5.35 24.68
CA VAL A 274 -34.82 5.72 23.37
C VAL A 274 -33.69 6.00 22.38
N SER A 275 -33.97 5.97 21.07
CA SER A 275 -33.00 6.47 20.09
C SER A 275 -32.75 7.96 20.30
N SER A 276 -31.47 8.35 20.43
CA SER A 276 -31.08 9.73 20.74
C SER A 276 -31.36 10.70 19.60
N ALA A 277 -31.53 10.20 18.37
CA ALA A 277 -31.84 11.00 17.17
C ALA A 277 -33.21 11.71 17.23
N TYR A 278 -34.10 11.28 18.13
CA TYR A 278 -35.44 11.85 18.29
C TYR A 278 -35.58 12.71 19.57
N LEU A 279 -34.47 13.13 20.17
CA LEU A 279 -34.46 14.03 21.33
C LEU A 279 -33.82 15.38 20.95
N VAL A 280 -34.52 16.47 21.26
CA VAL A 280 -34.07 17.85 21.01
C VAL A 280 -34.20 18.69 22.27
N ASP A 281 -33.58 19.86 22.30
CA ASP A 281 -33.87 20.89 23.31
C ASP A 281 -35.24 21.55 23.05
N LYS A 282 -35.78 22.26 24.06
CA LYS A 282 -37.18 22.74 24.08
C LYS A 282 -37.59 23.45 22.77
N PRO A 283 -38.51 22.87 21.99
CA PRO A 283 -39.11 23.59 20.86
C PRO A 283 -40.01 24.70 21.40
N SER A 284 -39.77 25.94 20.99
CA SER A 284 -40.67 27.06 21.28
C SER A 284 -41.91 26.97 20.39
N GLU A 285 -43.06 26.61 20.98
CA GLU A 285 -44.37 26.77 20.33
C GLU A 285 -44.95 28.17 20.63
N SER A 286 -45.61 28.74 19.63
CA SER A 286 -46.11 30.12 19.60
C SER A 286 -47.61 30.15 19.30
N SER A 287 -48.35 31.08 19.92
CA SER A 287 -49.60 31.72 19.44
C SER A 287 -50.18 32.58 20.58
N SER A 288 -50.83 33.73 20.37
CA SER A 288 -51.08 34.62 19.22
C SER A 288 -51.45 36.00 19.83
N VAL A 289 -51.21 37.18 19.23
CA VAL A 289 -51.52 37.65 17.87
C VAL A 289 -50.52 38.72 17.38
N THR A 290 -50.49 38.94 16.06
CA THR A 290 -49.65 39.97 15.37
C THR A 290 -48.15 39.92 15.72
N ALA A 291 -47.59 38.72 15.65
CA ALA A 291 -46.14 38.54 15.64
C ALA A 291 -45.51 39.14 14.36
N PRO A 292 -44.33 39.78 14.44
CA PRO A 292 -43.57 40.12 13.25
C PRO A 292 -43.18 38.83 12.51
N ALA A 293 -43.18 38.87 11.17
CA ALA A 293 -42.93 37.71 10.33
C ALA A 293 -41.61 37.01 10.71
N PRO A 294 -41.54 35.66 10.61
CA PRO A 294 -40.29 34.94 10.86
C PRO A 294 -39.21 35.52 9.95
N GLN A 295 -38.14 36.05 10.54
CA GLN A 295 -37.02 36.54 9.74
C GLN A 295 -36.34 35.36 9.03
N PRO A 296 -35.95 35.53 7.76
CA PRO A 296 -35.20 34.51 7.05
C PRO A 296 -33.88 34.22 7.75
N ALA A 297 -33.51 32.94 7.82
CA ALA A 297 -32.22 32.52 8.36
C ALA A 297 -31.05 32.97 7.46
N ALA A 298 -31.30 33.12 6.16
CA ALA A 298 -30.41 33.78 5.20
C ALA A 298 -31.20 34.21 3.95
N THR A 299 -30.66 35.12 3.16
CA THR A 299 -31.03 35.26 1.75
C THR A 299 -30.22 34.27 0.92
N LYS A 300 -30.87 33.56 0.00
CA LYS A 300 -30.24 32.65 -0.96
C LYS A 300 -30.76 32.97 -2.37
N TYR A 301 -30.14 32.39 -3.38
CA TYR A 301 -30.44 32.63 -4.79
C TYR A 301 -30.51 31.31 -5.55
N VAL A 302 -31.47 31.19 -6.46
CA VAL A 302 -31.63 29.98 -7.28
C VAL A 302 -30.45 29.82 -8.23
N ASN A 303 -29.68 28.74 -8.08
CA ASN A 303 -28.55 28.42 -8.92
C ASN A 303 -28.81 27.13 -9.69
N ILE A 304 -29.22 27.30 -10.95
CA ILE A 304 -29.44 26.23 -11.93
C ILE A 304 -28.69 26.59 -13.22
N GLU A 305 -28.19 25.60 -13.95
CA GLU A 305 -27.39 25.86 -15.15
C GLU A 305 -28.26 26.33 -16.32
N SER A 306 -29.44 25.73 -16.49
CA SER A 306 -30.47 26.16 -17.44
C SER A 306 -31.88 25.77 -16.95
N GLY A 307 -32.93 26.30 -17.58
CA GLY A 307 -34.32 25.96 -17.26
C GLY A 307 -34.90 26.71 -16.05
N SER A 308 -35.72 26.02 -15.25
CA SER A 308 -36.38 26.59 -14.06
C SER A 308 -36.53 25.58 -12.93
N LEU A 309 -36.32 26.02 -11.69
CA LEU A 309 -36.40 25.21 -10.47
C LEU A 309 -37.85 25.09 -9.98
N ASN A 310 -38.34 23.86 -9.81
CA ASN A 310 -39.69 23.60 -9.33
C ASN A 310 -39.78 23.74 -7.80
N MET A 311 -40.61 24.67 -7.34
CA MET A 311 -40.98 24.86 -5.94
C MET A 311 -42.29 24.14 -5.64
N ARG A 312 -42.34 23.37 -4.55
CA ARG A 312 -43.41 22.41 -4.23
C ARG A 312 -44.06 22.70 -2.87
N SER A 313 -45.25 22.12 -2.67
CA SER A 313 -46.00 22.22 -1.41
C SER A 313 -45.42 21.41 -0.24
N GLY A 314 -44.56 20.42 -0.52
CA GLY A 314 -43.91 19.55 0.47
C GLY A 314 -42.49 19.14 0.09
N THR A 315 -41.90 18.23 0.86
CA THR A 315 -40.49 17.80 0.78
C THR A 315 -40.28 16.52 -0.05
N SER A 316 -41.13 16.30 -1.05
CA SER A 316 -41.03 15.19 -2.01
C SER A 316 -41.13 15.66 -3.46
N THR A 317 -40.50 14.93 -4.39
CA THR A 317 -40.68 15.10 -5.84
C THR A 317 -42.09 14.75 -6.31
N SER A 318 -42.88 14.04 -5.50
CA SER A 318 -44.30 13.75 -5.74
C SER A 318 -45.25 14.88 -5.32
N ASP A 319 -44.79 15.85 -4.52
CA ASP A 319 -45.65 16.94 -4.04
C ASP A 319 -45.93 17.97 -5.14
N SER A 320 -47.13 18.57 -5.12
CA SER A 320 -47.59 19.49 -6.17
C SER A 320 -46.64 20.68 -6.37
N ILE A 321 -46.33 21.01 -7.62
CA ILE A 321 -45.53 22.18 -7.98
C ILE A 321 -46.41 23.43 -7.85
N ILE A 322 -45.96 24.40 -7.06
CA ILE A 322 -46.67 25.64 -6.74
C ILE A 322 -46.02 26.90 -7.33
N ALA A 323 -44.76 26.81 -7.76
CA ALA A 323 -44.08 27.83 -8.56
C ALA A 323 -42.89 27.24 -9.35
N LYS A 324 -42.42 27.97 -10.37
CA LYS A 324 -41.15 27.71 -11.08
C LYS A 324 -40.27 28.95 -10.98
N LEU A 325 -39.00 28.77 -10.63
CA LEU A 325 -38.06 29.86 -10.31
C LEU A 325 -36.89 29.86 -11.30
N SER A 326 -36.55 31.02 -11.85
CA SER A 326 -35.41 31.20 -12.75
C SER A 326 -34.08 31.18 -11.99
N LYS A 327 -32.95 30.96 -12.68
CA LYS A 327 -31.62 31.27 -12.13
C LYS A 327 -31.57 32.71 -11.60
N GLY A 328 -30.79 32.98 -10.57
CA GLY A 328 -30.64 34.31 -9.97
C GLY A 328 -31.81 34.74 -9.07
N THR A 329 -32.96 34.05 -9.09
CA THR A 329 -34.13 34.41 -8.27
C THR A 329 -33.77 34.45 -6.78
N GLU A 330 -33.94 35.61 -6.14
CA GLU A 330 -33.75 35.76 -4.69
C GLU A 330 -34.84 35.02 -3.92
N VAL A 331 -34.44 34.25 -2.92
CA VAL A 331 -35.35 33.52 -2.02
C VAL A 331 -34.93 33.70 -0.56
N LYS A 332 -35.92 33.92 0.28
CA LYS A 332 -35.76 33.91 1.74
C LYS A 332 -35.63 32.46 2.19
N PHE A 333 -34.48 32.08 2.72
CA PHE A 333 -34.21 30.73 3.20
C PHE A 333 -34.49 30.61 4.70
N PHE A 334 -35.12 29.51 5.11
CA PHE A 334 -35.48 29.25 6.51
C PHE A 334 -34.81 28.00 7.09
N SER A 335 -34.80 26.88 6.37
CA SER A 335 -34.25 25.60 6.86
C SER A 335 -34.08 24.59 5.73
N VAL A 336 -33.19 23.60 5.91
CA VAL A 336 -33.15 22.37 5.08
C VAL A 336 -33.67 21.19 5.91
N THR A 337 -34.42 20.28 5.30
CA THR A 337 -34.77 18.97 5.87
C THR A 337 -34.80 17.94 4.74
N ASN A 338 -34.07 16.84 4.91
CA ASN A 338 -33.99 15.74 3.93
C ASN A 338 -33.68 16.19 2.49
N GLY A 339 -32.75 17.12 2.31
CA GLY A 339 -32.37 17.67 1.00
C GLY A 339 -33.31 18.72 0.40
N TRP A 340 -34.41 19.06 1.08
CA TRP A 340 -35.33 20.12 0.66
C TRP A 340 -35.17 21.37 1.52
N ALA A 341 -34.91 22.50 0.87
CA ALA A 341 -34.90 23.81 1.49
C ALA A 341 -36.30 24.42 1.54
N LYS A 342 -36.76 24.80 2.73
CA LYS A 342 -37.94 25.64 2.91
C LYS A 342 -37.58 27.09 2.61
N ILE A 343 -38.29 27.67 1.65
CA ILE A 343 -38.07 29.03 1.16
C ILE A 343 -39.37 29.83 1.07
N GLU A 344 -39.23 31.16 1.05
CA GLU A 344 -40.27 32.09 0.61
C GLU A 344 -39.75 32.94 -0.55
N VAL A 345 -40.58 33.09 -1.58
CA VAL A 345 -40.30 33.95 -2.74
C VAL A 345 -41.60 34.60 -3.19
N ASN A 346 -41.58 35.91 -3.44
CA ASN A 346 -42.75 36.72 -3.81
C ASN A 346 -43.97 36.49 -2.87
N GLY A 347 -43.72 36.34 -1.56
CA GLY A 347 -44.74 36.14 -0.52
C GLY A 347 -45.39 34.75 -0.49
N LYS A 348 -44.91 33.78 -1.28
CA LYS A 348 -45.36 32.37 -1.21
C LYS A 348 -44.29 31.52 -0.54
N SER A 349 -44.69 30.69 0.43
CA SER A 349 -43.84 29.71 1.12
C SER A 349 -43.96 28.33 0.47
N GLY A 350 -42.85 27.59 0.43
CA GLY A 350 -42.78 26.23 -0.15
C GLY A 350 -41.39 25.62 -0.06
N TYR A 351 -41.16 24.54 -0.79
CA TYR A 351 -39.92 23.77 -0.73
C TYR A 351 -39.29 23.60 -2.11
N VAL A 352 -37.97 23.77 -2.20
CA VAL A 352 -37.15 23.44 -3.38
C VAL A 352 -36.05 22.47 -2.96
N SER A 353 -35.43 21.75 -3.90
CA SER A 353 -34.21 21.01 -3.57
C SER A 353 -33.12 21.99 -3.15
N SER A 354 -32.49 21.75 -2.00
CA SER A 354 -31.47 22.65 -1.43
C SER A 354 -30.20 22.73 -2.26
N ALA A 355 -29.95 21.73 -3.12
CA ALA A 355 -28.79 21.69 -4.02
C ALA A 355 -28.78 22.82 -5.06
N TYR A 356 -29.93 23.45 -5.32
CA TYR A 356 -30.07 24.54 -6.30
C TYR A 356 -30.23 25.92 -5.67
N LEU A 357 -29.75 26.11 -4.43
CA LEU A 357 -29.72 27.40 -3.73
C LEU A 357 -28.28 27.78 -3.34
N ALA A 358 -27.84 28.97 -3.73
CA ALA A 358 -26.53 29.54 -3.43
C ALA A 358 -26.63 30.80 -2.54
N ASP A 359 -25.55 31.18 -1.87
CA ASP A 359 -25.51 32.35 -0.98
C ASP A 359 -25.41 33.72 -1.69
N LYS A 360 -25.18 33.75 -3.00
CA LYS A 360 -25.06 34.99 -3.78
C LYS A 360 -25.77 34.92 -5.12
N SER A 361 -26.38 36.03 -5.52
CA SER A 361 -27.00 36.16 -6.84
C SER A 361 -25.92 36.24 -7.92
N SER A 362 -26.23 35.65 -9.06
CA SER A 362 -25.37 35.67 -10.25
C SER A 362 -26.16 36.24 -11.43
N GLU A 363 -26.45 37.54 -11.40
CA GLU A 363 -27.06 38.28 -12.51
C GLU A 363 -26.41 39.65 -12.75
N SER A 364 -26.77 40.28 -13.88
CA SER A 364 -25.83 41.03 -14.73
C SER A 364 -26.08 42.54 -14.80
N SER A 365 -24.98 43.30 -14.80
CA SER A 365 -24.77 44.64 -15.41
C SER A 365 -25.49 45.90 -14.84
N SER A 366 -24.72 46.88 -14.32
CA SER A 366 -24.39 48.14 -15.06
C SER A 366 -23.76 49.31 -14.23
N VAL A 367 -22.50 49.70 -14.59
CA VAL A 367 -21.95 51.08 -14.78
C VAL A 367 -21.95 52.08 -13.57
N PRO A 368 -20.78 52.62 -13.12
CA PRO A 368 -19.93 53.50 -13.95
C PRO A 368 -18.41 53.20 -14.03
N THR A 369 -17.85 53.55 -15.19
CA THR A 369 -16.45 53.56 -15.67
C THR A 369 -15.40 53.88 -14.57
N PRO A 370 -14.33 53.08 -14.34
CA PRO A 370 -13.35 52.70 -15.38
C PRO A 370 -12.68 51.30 -15.29
N ALA A 371 -11.83 51.01 -16.29
CA ALA A 371 -10.88 49.89 -16.46
C ALA A 371 -11.47 48.47 -16.74
N PRO A 372 -10.85 47.64 -17.61
CA PRO A 372 -11.54 46.56 -18.30
C PRO A 372 -11.34 45.19 -17.63
N GLN A 373 -12.44 44.48 -17.37
CA GLN A 373 -12.39 43.10 -16.89
C GLN A 373 -12.27 42.13 -18.08
N SER A 374 -11.06 41.59 -18.27
CA SER A 374 -10.72 40.45 -19.13
C SER A 374 -11.25 40.49 -20.57
N ALA A 375 -10.74 41.44 -21.36
CA ALA A 375 -10.74 41.27 -22.81
C ALA A 375 -9.72 40.18 -23.22
N ALA A 376 -10.07 39.35 -24.20
CA ALA A 376 -9.21 38.29 -24.70
C ALA A 376 -8.59 38.69 -26.05
N THR A 377 -7.26 38.65 -26.16
CA THR A 377 -6.59 38.78 -27.46
C THR A 377 -6.78 37.49 -28.26
N LYS A 378 -7.35 37.61 -29.45
CA LYS A 378 -7.43 36.51 -30.44
C LYS A 378 -6.85 36.96 -31.77
N TYR A 379 -6.57 36.00 -32.63
CA TYR A 379 -6.03 36.20 -33.97
C TYR A 379 -7.04 35.72 -35.00
N VAL A 380 -7.27 36.51 -36.04
CA VAL A 380 -8.07 36.07 -37.19
C VAL A 380 -7.40 34.84 -37.80
N ASN A 381 -8.17 33.77 -38.00
CA ASN A 381 -7.76 32.49 -38.54
C ASN A 381 -8.62 32.16 -39.77
N ILE A 382 -8.14 32.58 -40.94
CA ILE A 382 -8.77 32.42 -42.26
C ILE A 382 -7.68 32.14 -43.29
N ASP A 383 -8.02 31.65 -44.49
CA ASP A 383 -7.03 31.52 -45.56
C ASP A 383 -6.30 32.85 -45.81
N SER A 384 -4.97 32.81 -46.02
CA SER A 384 -4.12 34.00 -46.10
C SER A 384 -4.52 34.99 -47.22
N ALA A 385 -5.12 34.49 -48.31
CA ALA A 385 -5.71 35.31 -49.37
C ALA A 385 -7.04 35.99 -48.96
N SER A 386 -7.83 35.37 -48.08
CA SER A 386 -9.17 35.78 -47.66
C SER A 386 -9.17 37.00 -46.71
N LYS A 387 -10.35 37.57 -46.48
CA LYS A 387 -10.56 38.75 -45.61
C LYS A 387 -11.86 38.60 -44.79
N LEU A 388 -11.77 38.70 -43.46
CA LEU A 388 -12.89 38.55 -42.53
C LEU A 388 -13.66 39.87 -42.40
N ASN A 389 -14.99 39.85 -42.56
CA ASN A 389 -15.82 41.06 -42.50
C ASN A 389 -16.19 41.43 -41.05
N VAL A 390 -15.84 42.64 -40.62
CA VAL A 390 -16.32 43.25 -39.37
C VAL A 390 -17.65 43.94 -39.64
N ARG A 391 -18.68 43.66 -38.85
CA ARG A 391 -20.06 44.13 -39.08
C ARG A 391 -20.59 44.98 -37.94
N LYS A 392 -21.61 45.79 -38.20
CA LYS A 392 -22.22 46.67 -37.20
C LYS A 392 -23.08 45.95 -36.16
N SER A 393 -23.43 44.69 -36.39
CA SER A 393 -24.23 43.84 -35.50
C SER A 393 -23.90 42.36 -35.77
N PRO A 394 -24.13 41.44 -34.82
CA PRO A 394 -23.81 40.01 -34.97
C PRO A 394 -24.80 39.28 -35.91
N SER A 395 -24.70 39.56 -37.21
CA SER A 395 -25.52 38.97 -38.26
C SER A 395 -24.83 39.07 -39.63
N SER A 396 -24.90 38.02 -40.43
CA SER A 396 -24.34 37.96 -41.79
C SER A 396 -25.00 38.94 -42.77
N GLY A 397 -26.20 39.44 -42.45
CA GLY A 397 -26.89 40.50 -43.20
C GLY A 397 -26.55 41.93 -42.74
N SER A 398 -25.84 42.11 -41.62
CA SER A 398 -25.52 43.44 -41.09
C SER A 398 -24.43 44.16 -41.89
N ALA A 399 -24.50 45.50 -41.93
CA ALA A 399 -23.58 46.36 -42.68
C ALA A 399 -22.12 46.12 -42.27
N ILE A 400 -21.24 45.99 -43.27
CA ILE A 400 -19.80 45.76 -43.08
C ILE A 400 -19.14 47.11 -42.78
N LEU A 401 -18.45 47.20 -41.65
CA LEU A 401 -17.70 48.38 -41.19
C LEU A 401 -16.29 48.39 -41.76
N THR A 402 -15.60 47.23 -41.74
CA THR A 402 -14.25 47.06 -42.30
C THR A 402 -13.96 45.56 -42.54
N LYS A 403 -12.76 45.22 -43.02
CA LYS A 403 -12.31 43.83 -43.21
C LYS A 403 -10.92 43.59 -42.64
N LEU A 404 -10.67 42.39 -42.11
CA LEU A 404 -9.42 41.98 -41.46
C LEU A 404 -8.69 40.91 -42.28
N THR A 405 -7.37 40.89 -42.18
CA THR A 405 -6.47 39.87 -42.75
C THR A 405 -6.29 38.67 -41.83
N ASN A 406 -5.78 37.54 -42.34
CA ASN A 406 -5.32 36.44 -41.48
C ASN A 406 -4.24 36.92 -40.49
N GLU A 407 -4.16 36.26 -39.32
CA GLU A 407 -3.32 36.60 -38.17
C GLU A 407 -3.48 38.01 -37.60
N THR A 408 -4.48 38.77 -38.05
CA THR A 408 -4.77 40.10 -37.48
C THR A 408 -5.19 39.93 -36.04
N GLU A 409 -4.48 40.61 -35.14
CA GLU A 409 -4.81 40.63 -33.72
C GLU A 409 -6.10 41.44 -33.49
N VAL A 410 -7.03 40.85 -32.75
CA VAL A 410 -8.28 41.50 -32.34
C VAL A 410 -8.49 41.34 -30.84
N THR A 411 -8.81 42.45 -30.20
CA THR A 411 -9.27 42.44 -28.81
C THR A 411 -10.74 42.07 -28.79
N VAL A 412 -11.04 40.89 -28.24
CA VAL A 412 -12.40 40.36 -28.11
C VAL A 412 -12.95 40.71 -26.74
N TYR A 413 -14.11 41.35 -26.72
CA TYR A 413 -14.79 41.83 -25.51
C TYR A 413 -15.95 40.91 -25.09
N SER A 414 -16.56 40.19 -26.05
CA SER A 414 -17.49 39.08 -25.79
C SER A 414 -17.62 38.17 -27.01
N GLU A 415 -18.03 36.92 -26.81
CA GLU A 415 -18.37 35.96 -27.88
C GLU A 415 -19.69 35.26 -27.56
N GLU A 416 -20.71 35.47 -28.39
CA GLU A 416 -22.06 34.91 -28.18
C GLU A 416 -22.68 34.50 -29.51
N ASN A 417 -23.37 33.37 -29.54
CA ASN A 417 -24.12 32.87 -30.71
C ASN A 417 -23.30 32.80 -32.02
N GLY A 418 -22.01 32.46 -31.90
CA GLY A 418 -21.08 32.40 -33.03
C GLY A 418 -20.48 33.74 -33.45
N TRP A 419 -20.78 34.86 -32.80
CA TRP A 419 -20.24 36.19 -33.13
C TRP A 419 -19.40 36.79 -32.00
N ALA A 420 -18.21 37.27 -32.37
CA ALA A 420 -17.25 37.93 -31.49
C ALA A 420 -17.42 39.44 -31.60
N LYS A 421 -17.69 40.09 -30.48
CA LYS A 421 -17.70 41.54 -30.31
C LYS A 421 -16.27 42.03 -30.13
N ILE A 422 -15.78 42.82 -31.08
CA ILE A 422 -14.39 43.30 -31.15
C ILE A 422 -14.33 44.83 -31.27
N MET A 423 -13.19 45.39 -30.91
CA MET A 423 -12.86 46.80 -31.18
C MET A 423 -11.74 46.85 -32.21
N VAL A 424 -11.96 47.52 -33.33
CA VAL A 424 -10.97 47.67 -34.41
C VAL A 424 -10.90 49.15 -34.81
N ASN A 425 -9.70 49.72 -34.84
CA ASN A 425 -9.46 51.12 -35.19
C ASN A 425 -10.33 52.12 -34.38
N GLY A 426 -10.64 51.80 -33.12
CA GLY A 426 -11.48 52.62 -32.24
C GLY A 426 -12.98 52.56 -32.53
N GLN A 427 -13.45 51.67 -33.41
CA GLN A 427 -14.87 51.41 -33.65
C GLN A 427 -15.28 50.00 -33.23
N GLU A 428 -16.44 49.90 -32.59
CA GLU A 428 -17.04 48.65 -32.14
C GLU A 428 -17.67 47.91 -33.32
N GLY A 429 -17.39 46.61 -33.44
CA GLY A 429 -17.97 45.75 -34.47
C GLY A 429 -17.97 44.27 -34.11
N TYR A 430 -18.56 43.46 -34.98
CA TYR A 430 -18.82 42.04 -34.75
C TYR A 430 -18.27 41.21 -35.91
N VAL A 431 -17.51 40.16 -35.62
CA VAL A 431 -17.01 39.16 -36.60
C VAL A 431 -17.52 37.77 -36.22
N SER A 432 -17.47 36.79 -37.12
CA SER A 432 -17.77 35.40 -36.73
C SER A 432 -16.61 34.83 -35.90
N SER A 433 -16.95 34.23 -34.75
CA SER A 433 -15.99 33.68 -33.77
C SER A 433 -15.29 32.43 -34.29
N GLU A 434 -15.90 31.72 -35.25
CA GLU A 434 -15.33 30.53 -35.89
C GLU A 434 -13.99 30.82 -36.59
N TYR A 435 -13.76 32.08 -36.96
CA TYR A 435 -12.54 32.56 -37.60
C TYR A 435 -11.59 33.29 -36.63
N LEU A 436 -11.71 33.07 -35.31
CA LEU A 436 -10.82 33.65 -34.29
C LEU A 436 -10.14 32.55 -33.44
N ALA A 437 -8.81 32.48 -33.50
CA ALA A 437 -8.00 31.55 -32.71
C ALA A 437 -7.37 32.26 -31.48
N PRO A 438 -7.24 31.58 -30.32
CA PRO A 438 -6.63 32.17 -29.12
C PRO A 438 -5.11 32.35 -29.20
N ALA A 439 -4.46 31.79 -30.21
CA ALA A 439 -3.02 31.93 -30.47
C ALA A 439 -2.78 31.97 -31.98
N LYS A 440 -1.64 32.56 -32.40
CA LYS A 440 -1.15 32.40 -33.77
C LYS A 440 -0.78 30.93 -34.01
N ALA A 441 -1.01 30.43 -35.22
CA ALA A 441 -0.72 29.06 -35.56
C ALA A 441 0.80 28.78 -35.46
N GLY A 442 1.23 28.00 -34.45
CA GLY A 442 2.58 27.43 -34.39
C GLY A 442 3.43 27.63 -33.13
N SER A 443 2.87 27.92 -31.94
CA SER A 443 3.69 28.03 -30.71
C SER A 443 3.00 27.52 -29.44
N THR A 444 3.73 26.77 -28.60
CA THR A 444 3.25 26.18 -27.33
C THR A 444 4.29 26.28 -26.20
N THR A 445 3.90 26.86 -25.05
CA THR A 445 4.48 26.65 -23.71
C THR A 445 3.61 27.37 -22.66
N GLU A 446 3.46 26.83 -21.44
CA GLU A 446 2.46 27.28 -20.43
C GLU A 446 3.05 27.66 -19.05
N THR A 447 2.30 28.47 -18.28
CA THR A 447 2.37 28.49 -16.79
C THR A 447 1.06 28.91 -16.09
N LYS A 448 0.46 27.95 -15.34
CA LYS A 448 -0.17 28.01 -13.98
C LYS A 448 -1.41 28.88 -13.61
N LYS A 449 -2.34 28.26 -12.84
CA LYS A 449 -3.54 28.83 -12.15
C LYS A 449 -3.83 28.09 -10.80
N GLU A 450 -4.73 28.62 -9.94
CA GLU A 450 -5.04 28.18 -8.54
C GLU A 450 -6.04 26.97 -8.39
N GLU A 451 -6.11 26.33 -7.20
CA GLU A 451 -6.77 25.02 -6.95
C GLU A 451 -8.03 25.01 -6.02
N PRO A 452 -8.89 23.94 -6.05
CA PRO A 452 -10.10 23.78 -5.21
C PRO A 452 -9.93 22.95 -3.89
N ILE A 453 -11.05 22.74 -3.16
CA ILE A 453 -11.10 22.04 -1.85
C ILE A 453 -11.50 20.54 -1.98
N PRO A 454 -10.86 19.59 -1.26
CA PRO A 454 -11.12 18.15 -1.42
C PRO A 454 -12.41 17.56 -0.80
N VAL A 455 -12.97 16.50 -1.42
CA VAL A 455 -14.20 15.75 -1.01
C VAL A 455 -14.04 14.23 -1.22
N THR A 456 -14.51 13.37 -0.31
CA THR A 456 -14.35 11.89 -0.43
C THR A 456 -15.51 11.21 -1.18
N LYS A 457 -15.20 10.26 -2.07
CA LYS A 457 -16.12 9.40 -2.82
C LYS A 457 -15.61 7.94 -2.88
N PHE A 458 -16.40 7.03 -3.45
CA PHE A 458 -16.07 5.61 -3.67
C PHE A 458 -16.16 5.22 -5.14
N VAL A 459 -15.27 4.35 -5.60
CA VAL A 459 -15.26 3.83 -6.98
C VAL A 459 -16.43 2.86 -7.23
N ASN A 460 -17.24 3.14 -8.25
CA ASN A 460 -18.44 2.39 -8.62
C ASN A 460 -18.36 1.89 -10.08
N VAL A 461 -17.72 0.73 -10.24
CA VAL A 461 -17.49 0.03 -11.51
C VAL A 461 -17.87 -1.45 -11.38
N SER A 462 -18.04 -2.17 -12.49
CA SER A 462 -18.33 -3.62 -12.49
C SER A 462 -17.24 -4.44 -11.78
N TYR A 463 -17.59 -5.63 -11.25
CA TYR A 463 -16.70 -6.42 -10.38
C TYR A 463 -15.39 -6.89 -11.02
N ASP A 464 -15.35 -6.98 -12.35
CA ASP A 464 -14.23 -7.40 -13.18
C ASP A 464 -13.43 -6.23 -13.80
N SER A 465 -13.94 -5.00 -13.65
CA SER A 465 -13.54 -3.84 -14.46
C SER A 465 -13.10 -2.67 -13.57
N PRO A 466 -11.86 -2.64 -13.05
CA PRO A 466 -11.40 -1.58 -12.15
C PRO A 466 -11.29 -0.21 -12.85
N LEU A 467 -11.55 0.88 -12.11
CA LEU A 467 -11.45 2.24 -12.61
C LEU A 467 -9.98 2.64 -12.75
N ASN A 468 -9.56 3.02 -13.95
CA ASN A 468 -8.20 3.50 -14.19
C ASN A 468 -8.06 4.94 -13.66
N MET A 469 -7.17 5.14 -12.68
CA MET A 469 -6.70 6.46 -12.27
C MET A 469 -5.52 6.85 -13.14
N LEU A 470 -5.70 7.86 -13.97
CA LEU A 470 -4.76 8.31 -14.99
C LEU A 470 -3.84 9.41 -14.47
N LYS A 471 -2.73 9.63 -15.16
CA LYS A 471 -1.71 10.63 -14.78
C LYS A 471 -2.13 12.08 -15.09
N SER A 472 -3.08 12.28 -15.99
CA SER A 472 -3.62 13.59 -16.40
C SER A 472 -5.07 13.48 -16.87
N ALA A 473 -5.77 14.61 -16.97
CA ALA A 473 -7.16 14.73 -17.41
C ALA A 473 -7.34 14.52 -18.94
N ALA A 474 -6.96 13.35 -19.46
CA ALA A 474 -7.09 13.00 -20.88
C ALA A 474 -7.34 11.48 -21.04
N ALA A 475 -8.13 11.09 -22.04
CA ALA A 475 -8.62 9.72 -22.19
C ALA A 475 -7.54 8.70 -22.57
N ASP A 476 -6.41 9.17 -23.08
CA ASP A 476 -5.22 8.44 -23.50
C ASP A 476 -4.06 8.51 -22.46
N ALA A 477 -4.26 9.21 -21.34
CA ALA A 477 -3.23 9.41 -20.33
C ALA A 477 -2.82 8.10 -19.64
N SER A 478 -1.53 7.93 -19.36
CA SER A 478 -0.98 6.73 -18.71
C SER A 478 -1.66 6.44 -17.37
N ILE A 479 -2.01 5.17 -17.15
CA ILE A 479 -2.65 4.70 -15.91
C ILE A 479 -1.62 4.71 -14.77
N LEU A 480 -1.86 5.48 -13.70
CA LEU A 480 -1.06 5.45 -12.47
C LEU A 480 -1.38 4.20 -11.64
N VAL A 481 -2.67 3.96 -11.41
CA VAL A 481 -3.20 2.90 -10.55
C VAL A 481 -4.57 2.45 -11.07
N LYS A 482 -4.91 1.17 -10.87
CA LYS A 482 -6.26 0.63 -11.10
C LYS A 482 -7.00 0.52 -9.77
N LEU A 483 -8.12 1.22 -9.65
CA LEU A 483 -8.92 1.31 -8.43
C LEU A 483 -10.06 0.28 -8.48
N ALA A 484 -10.10 -0.62 -7.50
CA ALA A 484 -11.16 -1.62 -7.40
C ALA A 484 -12.53 -1.01 -7.02
N ARG A 485 -13.63 -1.66 -7.39
CA ARG A 485 -14.99 -1.33 -6.92
C ARG A 485 -15.01 -1.22 -5.39
N GLY A 486 -15.51 -0.09 -4.87
CA GLY A 486 -15.56 0.23 -3.45
C GLY A 486 -14.25 0.76 -2.84
N THR A 487 -13.24 1.06 -3.65
CA THR A 487 -12.06 1.86 -3.22
C THR A 487 -12.53 3.26 -2.84
N GLU A 488 -12.05 3.76 -1.70
CA GLU A 488 -12.28 5.13 -1.22
C GLU A 488 -11.25 6.08 -1.83
N VAL A 489 -11.69 7.25 -2.30
CA VAL A 489 -10.86 8.24 -3.01
C VAL A 489 -11.22 9.65 -2.58
N THR A 490 -10.26 10.56 -2.60
CA THR A 490 -10.46 11.97 -2.24
C THR A 490 -10.38 12.85 -3.50
N VAL A 491 -11.52 13.32 -4.00
CA VAL A 491 -11.64 14.23 -5.14
C VAL A 491 -11.12 15.61 -4.77
N LEU A 492 -10.08 16.07 -5.45
CA LEU A 492 -9.43 17.37 -5.28
C LEU A 492 -10.05 18.45 -6.20
N SER A 493 -10.49 18.07 -7.39
CA SER A 493 -11.21 18.93 -8.35
C SER A 493 -12.00 18.11 -9.37
N GLU A 494 -13.06 18.67 -9.97
CA GLU A 494 -13.74 18.08 -11.14
C GLU A 494 -13.81 19.14 -12.25
N GLU A 495 -13.04 18.95 -13.34
CA GLU A 495 -12.93 19.90 -14.46
C GLU A 495 -12.80 19.15 -15.79
N ASN A 496 -13.36 19.71 -16.87
CA ASN A 496 -13.27 19.15 -18.24
C ASN A 496 -13.66 17.66 -18.38
N GLY A 497 -14.59 17.18 -17.55
CA GLY A 497 -15.03 15.78 -17.54
C GLY A 497 -14.15 14.82 -16.74
N TRP A 498 -13.17 15.33 -15.97
CA TRP A 498 -12.27 14.53 -15.14
C TRP A 498 -12.31 14.97 -13.69
N ALA A 499 -12.41 14.00 -12.78
CA ALA A 499 -12.14 14.17 -11.36
C ALA A 499 -10.65 13.97 -11.08
N LYS A 500 -9.95 15.04 -10.69
CA LYS A 500 -8.64 14.93 -10.04
C LYS A 500 -8.86 14.33 -8.66
N ILE A 501 -8.28 13.17 -8.37
CA ILE A 501 -8.47 12.45 -7.10
C ILE A 501 -7.12 12.09 -6.48
N GLU A 502 -7.11 11.91 -5.16
CA GLU A 502 -6.05 11.22 -4.42
C GLU A 502 -6.56 9.84 -3.98
N ALA A 503 -5.79 8.80 -4.30
CA ALA A 503 -6.05 7.42 -3.89
C ALA A 503 -4.72 6.67 -3.69
N TYR A 504 -4.64 5.86 -2.63
CA TYR A 504 -3.40 5.15 -2.25
C TYR A 504 -2.15 6.05 -2.15
N GLY A 505 -2.32 7.33 -1.75
CA GLY A 505 -1.24 8.31 -1.64
C GLY A 505 -0.70 8.84 -2.97
N GLN A 506 -1.42 8.62 -4.08
CA GLN A 506 -1.10 9.17 -5.39
C GLN A 506 -2.23 10.05 -5.89
N ILE A 507 -1.89 11.19 -6.50
CA ILE A 507 -2.83 12.09 -7.16
C ILE A 507 -2.90 11.75 -8.65
N GLY A 508 -4.10 11.52 -9.17
CA GLY A 508 -4.37 11.24 -10.57
C GLY A 508 -5.76 11.72 -10.97
N TYR A 509 -6.24 11.27 -12.14
CA TYR A 509 -7.50 11.71 -12.73
C TYR A 509 -8.35 10.50 -13.11
N VAL A 510 -9.64 10.52 -12.78
CA VAL A 510 -10.62 9.50 -13.17
C VAL A 510 -11.84 10.16 -13.81
N ASP A 511 -12.59 9.39 -14.59
CA ASP A 511 -13.91 9.82 -15.03
C ASP A 511 -14.87 9.81 -13.82
N PRO A 512 -15.50 10.95 -13.47
CA PRO A 512 -16.37 11.07 -12.30
C PRO A 512 -17.65 10.22 -12.39
N GLN A 513 -18.06 9.73 -13.57
CA GLN A 513 -19.24 8.88 -13.70
C GLN A 513 -19.09 7.54 -12.94
N TYR A 514 -17.85 7.13 -12.70
CA TYR A 514 -17.50 5.93 -11.94
C TYR A 514 -17.20 6.22 -10.47
N LEU A 515 -17.56 7.40 -9.95
CA LEU A 515 -17.48 7.75 -8.53
C LEU A 515 -18.89 7.90 -7.93
N SER A 516 -19.05 7.40 -6.71
CA SER A 516 -20.30 7.40 -5.94
C SER A 516 -20.05 7.90 -4.52
N GLU A 517 -20.96 8.68 -3.96
CA GLU A 517 -20.93 9.07 -2.54
C GLU A 517 -21.18 7.87 -1.59
N THR A 518 -21.65 6.74 -2.13
CA THR A 518 -21.96 5.52 -1.37
C THR A 518 -21.17 4.32 -1.88
N LYS A 519 -20.65 3.51 -0.96
CA LYS A 519 -19.80 2.35 -1.28
C LYS A 519 -20.62 1.20 -1.89
N PRO A 520 -20.24 0.65 -3.07
CA PRO A 520 -20.97 -0.45 -3.69
C PRO A 520 -20.84 -1.78 -2.91
N ALA A 521 -21.85 -2.64 -3.03
CA ALA A 521 -21.89 -3.97 -2.41
C ALA A 521 -20.98 -5.01 -3.10
N ALA A 522 -20.93 -6.23 -2.55
CA ALA A 522 -20.15 -7.37 -3.04
C ALA A 522 -21.04 -8.55 -3.45
N GLY A 523 -21.07 -8.87 -4.76
CA GLY A 523 -21.85 -9.97 -5.36
C GLY A 523 -22.66 -9.55 -6.60
N THR A 524 -22.53 -10.35 -7.68
CA THR A 524 -23.36 -10.50 -8.92
C THR A 524 -24.19 -9.33 -9.46
N ASP A 525 -23.87 -8.86 -10.68
CA ASP A 525 -24.75 -8.88 -11.87
C ASP A 525 -24.09 -8.23 -13.11
N SER A 526 -24.58 -8.56 -14.32
CA SER A 526 -24.19 -8.09 -15.68
C SER A 526 -25.32 -8.52 -16.67
N PRO A 527 -25.51 -8.00 -17.91
CA PRO A 527 -24.64 -7.11 -18.70
C PRO A 527 -25.34 -5.94 -19.46
N ALA A 528 -24.55 -5.08 -20.12
CA ALA A 528 -24.89 -4.43 -21.41
C ALA A 528 -23.61 -4.00 -22.17
N GLU A 529 -23.60 -4.20 -23.49
CA GLU A 529 -22.49 -3.97 -24.44
C GLU A 529 -22.37 -2.47 -24.87
N ASN A 530 -21.38 -1.95 -25.62
CA ASN A 530 -20.56 -2.46 -26.75
C ASN A 530 -19.26 -1.64 -26.96
N ASN A 531 -18.20 -2.29 -27.48
CA ASN A 531 -17.13 -1.86 -28.44
C ASN A 531 -16.58 -0.40 -28.45
N THR A 532 -15.28 -0.10 -28.64
CA THR A 532 -14.13 -0.91 -29.13
C THR A 532 -12.77 -0.26 -28.74
N GLU A 533 -11.74 -1.09 -28.52
CA GLU A 533 -10.30 -0.95 -28.89
C GLU A 533 -9.72 0.46 -29.25
N GLN A 534 -8.52 0.91 -28.84
CA GLN A 534 -7.31 0.34 -28.20
C GLN A 534 -6.44 1.54 -27.67
N LYS A 535 -5.32 1.47 -26.90
CA LYS A 535 -4.77 0.58 -25.83
C LYS A 535 -3.25 0.91 -25.64
N ASP A 536 -2.73 1.00 -24.39
CA ASP A 536 -1.38 0.53 -23.97
C ASP A 536 -1.23 0.52 -22.43
N THR A 537 -1.39 -0.63 -21.77
CA THR A 537 -0.36 -1.61 -21.30
C THR A 537 0.38 -1.25 -20.00
N ALA A 538 0.01 -1.97 -18.94
CA ALA A 538 0.74 -2.05 -17.67
C ALA A 538 0.91 -3.53 -17.31
N ILE A 539 2.06 -3.87 -16.73
CA ILE A 539 2.47 -5.26 -16.46
C ILE A 539 1.75 -5.81 -15.22
N VAL A 540 1.11 -6.99 -15.31
CA VAL A 540 0.27 -7.57 -14.24
C VAL A 540 0.42 -9.09 -14.17
N GLU A 541 0.60 -9.68 -12.98
CA GLU A 541 0.62 -11.15 -12.82
C GLU A 541 -0.79 -11.76 -12.87
N LYS A 542 -0.95 -12.88 -13.57
CA LYS A 542 -2.20 -13.68 -13.67
C LYS A 542 -1.90 -15.18 -13.61
N TYR A 543 -2.89 -16.00 -13.28
CA TYR A 543 -2.83 -17.45 -13.25
C TYR A 543 -3.46 -18.08 -14.50
N VAL A 544 -2.86 -19.14 -15.05
CA VAL A 544 -3.46 -19.90 -16.15
C VAL A 544 -4.69 -20.67 -15.68
N ASN A 545 -5.87 -20.28 -16.16
CA ASN A 545 -7.18 -20.85 -15.87
C ASN A 545 -7.74 -21.63 -17.07
N VAL A 546 -7.08 -22.73 -17.43
CA VAL A 546 -7.63 -23.74 -18.36
C VAL A 546 -8.38 -24.82 -17.59
N VAL A 547 -9.21 -25.62 -18.28
CA VAL A 547 -9.92 -26.78 -17.69
C VAL A 547 -8.95 -27.67 -16.92
N TYR A 548 -9.41 -28.20 -15.78
CA TYR A 548 -8.58 -29.05 -14.92
C TYR A 548 -7.96 -30.23 -15.69
N GLY A 549 -6.68 -30.50 -15.44
CA GLY A 549 -5.89 -31.49 -16.20
C GLY A 549 -5.38 -31.03 -17.57
N SER A 550 -5.73 -29.82 -18.02
CA SER A 550 -5.31 -29.26 -19.33
C SER A 550 -4.13 -28.28 -19.20
N SER A 551 -3.61 -27.84 -20.34
CA SER A 551 -2.54 -26.84 -20.44
C SER A 551 -2.80 -25.81 -21.54
N LEU A 552 -2.43 -24.55 -21.30
CA LEU A 552 -2.48 -23.44 -22.24
C LEU A 552 -1.22 -23.43 -23.12
N ASN A 553 -1.39 -23.39 -24.44
CA ASN A 553 -0.26 -23.19 -25.36
C ASN A 553 0.20 -21.72 -25.32
N MET A 554 1.47 -21.51 -24.96
CA MET A 554 2.16 -20.23 -25.14
C MET A 554 2.91 -20.27 -26.47
N ARG A 555 2.71 -19.27 -27.31
CA ARG A 555 3.10 -19.25 -28.74
C ARG A 555 4.04 -18.10 -29.07
N ALA A 556 4.71 -18.19 -30.21
CA ALA A 556 5.64 -17.16 -30.68
C ALA A 556 4.93 -15.83 -31.00
N GLU A 557 3.69 -15.91 -31.48
CA GLU A 557 2.88 -14.78 -31.94
C GLU A 557 1.43 -14.93 -31.44
N ALA A 558 0.65 -13.84 -31.51
CA ALA A 558 -0.76 -13.76 -31.14
C ALA A 558 -1.69 -14.47 -32.15
N SER A 559 -1.46 -15.76 -32.41
CA SER A 559 -2.22 -16.56 -33.38
C SER A 559 -2.37 -18.02 -32.95
N THR A 560 -3.52 -18.63 -33.23
CA THR A 560 -3.79 -20.05 -32.95
C THR A 560 -2.99 -21.01 -33.85
N THR A 561 -2.47 -20.52 -34.98
CA THR A 561 -1.61 -21.28 -35.92
C THR A 561 -0.12 -21.09 -35.67
N ALA A 562 0.29 -20.07 -34.90
CA ALA A 562 1.69 -19.82 -34.57
C ALA A 562 2.33 -20.96 -33.77
N SER A 563 3.65 -21.12 -33.91
CA SER A 563 4.43 -22.16 -33.24
C SER A 563 4.28 -22.07 -31.71
N VAL A 564 4.16 -23.24 -31.06
CA VAL A 564 4.05 -23.34 -29.60
C VAL A 564 5.45 -23.31 -28.99
N LEU A 565 5.74 -22.27 -28.19
CA LEU A 565 7.00 -22.13 -27.45
C LEU A 565 7.07 -23.05 -26.22
N THR A 566 5.95 -23.18 -25.50
CA THR A 566 5.80 -24.08 -24.35
C THR A 566 4.32 -24.28 -24.04
N LYS A 567 4.01 -25.24 -23.17
CA LYS A 567 2.70 -25.37 -22.51
C LYS A 567 2.79 -24.86 -21.07
N LEU A 568 1.73 -24.24 -20.58
CA LEU A 568 1.57 -23.75 -19.21
C LEU A 568 0.38 -24.48 -18.59
N ALA A 569 0.55 -25.23 -17.49
CA ALA A 569 -0.58 -25.95 -16.90
C ALA A 569 -1.50 -25.01 -16.09
N ARG A 570 -2.72 -25.47 -15.77
CA ARG A 570 -3.63 -24.76 -14.86
C ARG A 570 -2.88 -24.38 -13.56
N GLY A 571 -3.02 -23.14 -13.12
CA GLY A 571 -2.33 -22.60 -11.93
C GLY A 571 -0.96 -21.97 -12.18
N THR A 572 -0.39 -22.04 -13.39
CA THR A 572 0.88 -21.33 -13.71
C THR A 572 0.68 -19.82 -13.56
N ILE A 573 1.46 -19.14 -12.72
CA ILE A 573 1.53 -17.67 -12.70
C ILE A 573 2.35 -17.20 -13.91
N VAL A 574 1.82 -16.19 -14.60
CA VAL A 574 2.39 -15.55 -15.78
C VAL A 574 2.38 -14.05 -15.57
N THR A 575 3.48 -13.38 -15.90
CA THR A 575 3.56 -11.92 -15.92
C THR A 575 2.97 -11.43 -17.25
N VAL A 576 1.76 -10.86 -17.24
CA VAL A 576 1.12 -10.29 -18.43
C VAL A 576 1.77 -8.94 -18.72
N ASN A 577 2.52 -8.85 -19.79
CA ASN A 577 3.20 -7.63 -20.24
C ASN A 577 2.27 -6.75 -21.07
N SER A 578 1.40 -7.37 -21.88
CA SER A 578 0.34 -6.70 -22.63
C SER A 578 -0.82 -7.64 -22.93
N GLU A 579 -2.00 -7.10 -23.22
CA GLU A 579 -3.19 -7.87 -23.57
C GLU A 579 -3.96 -7.16 -24.69
N GLU A 580 -4.09 -7.83 -25.83
CA GLU A 580 -4.62 -7.27 -27.07
C GLU A 580 -5.38 -8.35 -27.85
N ASN A 581 -6.56 -8.03 -28.40
CA ASN A 581 -7.28 -8.88 -29.36
C ASN A 581 -7.48 -10.35 -28.89
N GLY A 582 -7.75 -10.54 -27.59
CA GLY A 582 -7.92 -11.87 -26.97
C GLY A 582 -6.62 -12.64 -26.67
N TRP A 583 -5.45 -12.02 -26.85
CA TRP A 583 -4.12 -12.56 -26.58
C TRP A 583 -3.37 -11.73 -25.54
N ALA A 584 -2.86 -12.38 -24.52
CA ALA A 584 -1.92 -11.81 -23.57
C ALA A 584 -0.48 -12.14 -24.00
N LYS A 585 0.36 -11.11 -24.19
CA LYS A 585 1.82 -11.27 -24.23
C LYS A 585 2.29 -11.48 -22.80
N VAL A 586 2.78 -12.66 -22.49
CA VAL A 586 3.13 -13.08 -21.13
C VAL A 586 4.60 -13.49 -21.05
N THR A 587 5.20 -13.26 -19.89
CA THR A 587 6.45 -13.90 -19.47
C THR A 587 6.12 -15.00 -18.48
N ALA A 588 6.57 -16.23 -18.76
CA ALA A 588 6.39 -17.38 -17.88
C ALA A 588 7.59 -18.32 -18.02
N ASN A 589 8.12 -18.83 -16.89
CA ASN A 589 9.33 -19.68 -16.86
C ASN A 589 10.52 -19.07 -17.62
N GLY A 590 10.73 -17.75 -17.52
CA GLY A 590 11.82 -17.03 -18.20
C GLY A 590 11.67 -16.90 -19.73
N LYS A 591 10.53 -17.28 -20.31
CA LYS A 591 10.24 -17.11 -21.74
C LYS A 591 9.06 -16.16 -21.95
N THR A 592 9.20 -15.24 -22.89
CA THR A 592 8.13 -14.34 -23.33
C THR A 592 7.43 -14.93 -24.55
N GLY A 593 6.10 -14.91 -24.57
CA GLY A 593 5.29 -15.40 -25.68
C GLY A 593 3.83 -14.95 -25.56
N TYR A 594 2.95 -15.49 -26.39
CA TYR A 594 1.53 -15.12 -26.43
C TYR A 594 0.65 -16.29 -26.00
N VAL A 595 -0.28 -16.04 -25.09
CA VAL A 595 -1.33 -16.99 -24.67
C VAL A 595 -2.69 -16.36 -24.89
N SER A 596 -3.75 -17.15 -25.07
CA SER A 596 -5.09 -16.54 -25.15
C SER A 596 -5.54 -16.06 -23.76
N ALA A 597 -5.88 -14.77 -23.68
CA ALA A 597 -6.15 -14.05 -22.44
C ALA A 597 -7.36 -14.58 -21.66
N GLN A 598 -8.34 -15.16 -22.36
CA GLN A 598 -9.52 -15.80 -21.77
C GLN A 598 -9.17 -16.93 -20.78
N TYR A 599 -7.97 -17.52 -20.90
CA TYR A 599 -7.46 -18.56 -20.02
C TYR A 599 -6.50 -18.01 -18.96
N LEU A 600 -6.57 -16.71 -18.64
CA LEU A 600 -5.84 -16.09 -17.54
C LEU A 600 -6.82 -15.52 -16.51
N SER A 601 -6.50 -15.71 -15.23
CA SER A 601 -7.30 -15.30 -14.07
C SER A 601 -6.47 -14.44 -13.12
N ALA A 602 -7.07 -13.45 -12.48
CA ALA A 602 -6.40 -12.69 -11.41
C ALA A 602 -6.25 -13.50 -10.10
N SER A 603 -7.06 -14.56 -9.93
CA SER A 603 -7.04 -15.46 -8.78
C SER A 603 -6.57 -16.87 -9.16
N GLU A 604 -5.94 -17.57 -8.23
CA GLU A 604 -5.52 -18.95 -8.44
C GLU A 604 -6.74 -19.85 -8.69
N PRO A 605 -6.76 -20.61 -9.80
CA PRO A 605 -7.95 -21.37 -10.18
C PRO A 605 -8.05 -22.67 -9.37
N PHE A 606 -9.18 -22.86 -8.67
CA PHE A 606 -9.45 -24.01 -7.81
C PHE A 606 -9.01 -25.36 -8.42
N ASN A 607 -8.24 -26.14 -7.65
CA ASN A 607 -7.77 -27.47 -8.01
C ASN A 607 -8.54 -28.52 -7.17
N PRO A 608 -9.49 -29.26 -7.76
CA PRO A 608 -10.42 -30.13 -7.03
C PRO A 608 -9.78 -31.40 -6.45
N ASN A 609 -8.58 -31.78 -6.89
CA ASN A 609 -7.95 -33.05 -6.52
C ASN A 609 -6.77 -32.89 -5.54
N VAL A 610 -6.62 -31.72 -4.92
CA VAL A 610 -5.64 -31.48 -3.85
C VAL A 610 -5.98 -32.34 -2.63
N THR A 611 -5.52 -33.57 -2.68
CA THR A 611 -5.88 -34.65 -1.74
C THR A 611 -4.89 -34.78 -0.59
N ASN A 612 -3.72 -34.13 -0.69
CA ASN A 612 -2.61 -34.26 0.27
C ASN A 612 -1.80 -32.97 0.54
N SER A 613 -2.25 -31.76 0.16
CA SER A 613 -1.52 -30.51 0.47
C SER A 613 -1.64 -30.08 1.94
N ASN A 614 -1.19 -30.94 2.84
CA ASN A 614 -0.88 -30.58 4.21
C ASN A 614 0.40 -29.74 4.19
N ILE A 615 0.23 -28.41 4.24
CA ILE A 615 1.32 -27.48 4.52
C ILE A 615 1.73 -27.67 5.98
N GLU A 616 2.77 -28.47 6.19
CA GLU A 616 3.36 -28.71 7.50
C GLU A 616 4.21 -27.50 7.88
N LYS A 617 3.88 -26.82 8.99
CA LYS A 617 4.68 -25.70 9.51
C LYS A 617 5.45 -26.15 10.74
N VAL A 618 6.78 -26.15 10.62
CA VAL A 618 7.72 -26.34 11.74
C VAL A 618 8.43 -25.01 12.01
N TYR A 619 8.85 -24.81 13.26
CA TYR A 619 9.45 -23.56 13.71
C TYR A 619 10.83 -23.83 14.31
N GLU A 620 11.84 -23.10 13.85
CA GLU A 620 13.22 -23.25 14.31
C GLU A 620 13.66 -22.00 15.09
N ASN A 621 14.03 -22.20 16.36
CA ASN A 621 14.36 -21.10 17.27
C ASN A 621 15.86 -20.81 17.26
N TYR A 622 16.22 -19.56 16.94
CA TYR A 622 17.59 -19.05 16.96
C TYR A 622 17.78 -18.14 18.17
N ASN A 623 18.79 -18.43 19.01
CA ASN A 623 19.12 -17.63 20.21
C ASN A 623 19.90 -16.34 19.85
N ILE A 624 19.37 -15.58 18.89
CA ILE A 624 19.84 -14.26 18.47
C ILE A 624 18.61 -13.37 18.24
N SER A 625 18.69 -12.08 18.61
CA SER A 625 17.59 -11.16 18.33
C SER A 625 17.58 -10.76 16.86
N LEU A 626 16.42 -10.37 16.32
CA LEU A 626 16.33 -9.87 14.95
C LEU A 626 17.25 -8.65 14.72
N ALA A 627 17.43 -7.79 15.73
CA ALA A 627 18.30 -6.62 15.64
C ALA A 627 19.79 -6.99 15.61
N ASP A 628 20.20 -7.99 16.41
CA ASP A 628 21.58 -8.51 16.37
C ASP A 628 21.85 -9.23 15.05
N MET A 629 20.87 -9.95 14.51
CA MET A 629 20.96 -10.56 13.18
C MET A 629 21.21 -9.51 12.10
N VAL A 630 20.39 -8.45 12.03
CA VAL A 630 20.57 -7.33 11.08
C VAL A 630 21.94 -6.67 11.27
N LYS A 631 22.43 -6.51 12.51
CA LYS A 631 23.76 -5.96 12.79
C LYS A 631 24.89 -6.84 12.23
N LEU A 632 24.75 -8.17 12.29
CA LEU A 632 25.72 -9.10 11.69
C LEU A 632 25.65 -9.10 10.16
N GLU A 633 24.45 -9.01 9.58
CA GLU A 633 24.27 -8.84 8.14
C GLU A 633 24.91 -7.56 7.62
N MET A 634 24.66 -6.42 8.27
CA MET A 634 25.25 -5.13 7.88
C MET A 634 26.79 -5.13 7.92
N ALA A 635 27.42 -6.02 8.71
CA ALA A 635 28.87 -6.15 8.77
C ALA A 635 29.49 -6.87 7.54
N VAL A 636 28.69 -7.52 6.69
CA VAL A 636 29.15 -8.21 5.48
C VAL A 636 28.77 -7.52 4.16
N ASN A 637 28.35 -6.24 4.22
CA ASN A 637 27.98 -5.40 3.05
C ASN A 637 26.92 -6.06 2.13
N PRO A 638 25.71 -6.32 2.65
CA PRO A 638 24.63 -6.93 1.87
C PRO A 638 24.21 -5.99 0.75
N GLN A 639 23.88 -6.53 -0.44
CA GLN A 639 23.65 -5.75 -1.66
C GLN A 639 22.17 -5.62 -2.01
N THR A 640 21.82 -4.59 -2.76
CA THR A 640 20.50 -4.39 -3.39
C THR A 640 20.65 -3.67 -4.73
N ASP A 641 19.68 -3.88 -5.61
CA ASP A 641 19.45 -3.18 -6.88
C ASP A 641 18.68 -1.85 -6.69
N LYS A 642 18.04 -1.67 -5.53
CA LYS A 642 17.31 -0.45 -5.13
C LYS A 642 18.21 0.79 -5.15
N LYS A 643 17.64 1.95 -5.52
CA LYS A 643 18.34 3.24 -5.51
C LYS A 643 18.05 4.01 -4.22
N TYR A 644 19.06 4.67 -3.69
CA TYR A 644 19.00 5.50 -2.48
C TYR A 644 19.45 6.92 -2.77
N ALA A 645 19.02 7.88 -1.94
CA ALA A 645 19.69 9.16 -1.87
C ALA A 645 21.13 8.96 -1.37
N ALA A 646 22.09 9.58 -2.05
CA ALA A 646 23.51 9.37 -1.83
C ALA A 646 24.19 10.66 -1.37
N TYR A 647 25.00 10.57 -0.32
CA TYR A 647 25.67 11.71 0.30
C TYR A 647 27.17 11.44 0.47
N ILE A 648 27.98 12.46 0.25
CA ILE A 648 29.44 12.44 0.47
C ILE A 648 29.87 13.69 1.23
N ARG A 649 30.87 13.60 2.10
CA ARG A 649 31.34 14.74 2.90
C ARG A 649 31.95 15.80 1.97
N ALA A 650 31.74 17.09 2.26
CA ALA A 650 32.06 18.15 1.30
C ALA A 650 33.57 18.27 0.97
N ASP A 651 34.43 17.99 1.94
CA ASP A 651 35.89 17.95 1.79
C ASP A 651 36.41 16.73 1.00
N ALA A 652 35.55 15.73 0.76
CA ALA A 652 35.84 14.63 -0.15
C ALA A 652 35.93 15.07 -1.61
N LEU A 653 35.38 16.23 -1.97
CA LEU A 653 35.32 16.73 -3.35
C LEU A 653 36.15 18.01 -3.51
N THR A 654 36.98 18.06 -4.56
CA THR A 654 37.41 19.34 -5.14
C THR A 654 36.34 19.75 -6.14
N LEU A 655 35.66 20.88 -5.88
CA LEU A 655 34.63 21.39 -6.78
C LEU A 655 35.25 21.79 -8.13
N THR A 656 34.67 21.28 -9.22
CA THR A 656 34.95 21.72 -10.58
C THR A 656 33.90 22.71 -11.09
N SER A 657 32.70 22.68 -10.50
CA SER A 657 31.64 23.66 -10.70
C SER A 657 30.73 23.72 -9.46
N PRO A 658 29.73 24.63 -9.38
CA PRO A 658 28.73 24.61 -8.32
C PRO A 658 27.89 23.31 -8.24
N SER A 659 27.89 22.50 -9.30
CA SER A 659 27.09 21.27 -9.45
C SER A 659 27.93 20.02 -9.71
N SER A 660 29.26 20.08 -9.59
CA SER A 660 30.13 18.92 -9.76
C SER A 660 31.46 19.05 -9.01
N GLY A 661 32.01 17.92 -8.59
CA GLY A 661 33.34 17.84 -8.00
C GLY A 661 34.01 16.51 -8.28
N ILE A 662 35.33 16.48 -8.15
CA ILE A 662 36.18 15.31 -8.31
C ILE A 662 36.56 14.78 -6.93
N VAL A 663 36.50 13.46 -6.73
CA VAL A 663 36.84 12.80 -5.48
C VAL A 663 38.34 12.92 -5.18
N ASN A 664 38.64 13.51 -4.02
CA ASN A 664 39.96 13.71 -3.44
C ASN A 664 40.44 12.47 -2.69
N GLY A 665 41.75 12.28 -2.53
CA GLY A 665 42.29 11.15 -1.74
C GLY A 665 42.03 9.78 -2.39
N THR A 666 42.30 8.69 -1.67
CA THR A 666 42.28 7.33 -2.25
C THR A 666 40.87 6.73 -2.36
N VAL A 667 40.09 6.77 -1.27
CA VAL A 667 38.75 6.18 -1.16
C VAL A 667 37.88 7.00 -0.21
N TRP A 668 36.62 7.23 -0.58
CA TRP A 668 35.59 7.81 0.29
C TRP A 668 34.31 6.98 0.32
N ASN A 669 33.63 7.02 1.46
CA ASN A 669 32.32 6.39 1.63
C ASN A 669 31.21 7.33 1.13
N VAL A 670 30.40 6.85 0.19
CA VAL A 670 29.09 7.42 -0.13
C VAL A 670 28.07 6.81 0.82
N ARG A 671 27.20 7.62 1.42
CA ARG A 671 26.30 7.22 2.51
C ARG A 671 24.84 7.50 2.22
N GLY A 672 23.94 6.78 2.89
CA GLY A 672 22.48 6.93 2.75
C GLY A 672 21.87 8.16 3.42
N GLY A 673 22.67 8.95 4.10
CA GLY A 673 22.28 10.22 4.70
C GLY A 673 23.51 11.10 4.98
N ALA A 674 23.25 12.36 5.32
CA ALA A 674 24.28 13.34 5.63
C ALA A 674 24.81 13.14 7.05
N GLY A 675 25.87 12.34 7.18
CA GLY A 675 26.53 12.06 8.45
C GLY A 675 27.34 10.77 8.45
N THR A 676 28.36 10.71 9.29
CA THR A 676 29.21 9.51 9.46
C THR A 676 28.53 8.33 10.16
N ASP A 677 27.39 8.55 10.79
CA ASP A 677 26.53 7.55 11.44
C ASP A 677 25.64 6.77 10.45
N PHE A 678 25.32 7.35 9.28
CA PHE A 678 24.57 6.66 8.22
C PHE A 678 25.38 5.52 7.58
N TRP A 679 24.70 4.46 7.13
CA TRP A 679 25.34 3.34 6.45
C TRP A 679 26.06 3.78 5.17
N THR A 680 27.11 3.06 4.82
CA THR A 680 27.84 3.27 3.55
C THR A 680 27.11 2.54 2.44
N ILE A 681 26.61 3.27 1.44
CA ILE A 681 26.01 2.77 0.20
C ILE A 681 27.08 2.13 -0.68
N ALA A 682 28.22 2.80 -0.83
CA ALA A 682 29.31 2.36 -1.68
C ALA A 682 30.58 3.14 -1.35
N GLN A 683 31.67 2.78 -2.01
CA GLN A 683 32.92 3.53 -1.98
C GLN A 683 33.24 4.10 -3.37
N VAL A 684 33.71 5.34 -3.40
CA VAL A 684 34.23 6.03 -4.59
C VAL A 684 35.72 6.27 -4.43
N LYS A 685 36.45 6.18 -5.55
CA LYS A 685 37.91 6.28 -5.60
C LYS A 685 38.35 7.66 -6.09
N SER A 686 39.64 7.95 -5.91
CA SER A 686 40.29 9.14 -6.48
C SER A 686 39.94 9.35 -7.95
N GLN A 687 39.79 10.61 -8.35
CA GLN A 687 39.49 11.04 -9.72
C GLN A 687 38.09 10.66 -10.24
N GLU A 688 37.24 9.95 -9.48
CA GLU A 688 35.82 9.82 -9.85
C GLU A 688 35.15 11.20 -9.78
N GLN A 689 34.46 11.59 -10.86
CA GLN A 689 33.67 12.82 -10.90
C GLN A 689 32.23 12.53 -10.46
N LEU A 690 31.71 13.32 -9.52
CA LEU A 690 30.34 13.24 -9.04
C LEU A 690 29.56 14.52 -9.41
N GLN A 691 28.28 14.35 -9.72
CA GLN A 691 27.32 15.45 -9.85
C GLN A 691 26.70 15.75 -8.49
N ILE A 692 26.73 17.02 -8.09
CA ILE A 692 26.19 17.54 -6.83
C ILE A 692 24.77 18.04 -7.09
N LEU A 693 23.83 17.58 -6.27
CA LEU A 693 22.41 17.96 -6.29
C LEU A 693 22.08 19.04 -5.24
N GLY A 694 22.83 19.08 -4.14
CA GLY A 694 22.60 20.02 -3.06
C GLY A 694 23.63 19.88 -1.94
N LYS A 695 23.62 20.83 -1.00
CA LYS A 695 24.50 20.87 0.17
C LYS A 695 23.64 20.88 1.44
N VAL A 696 24.03 20.10 2.44
CA VAL A 696 23.34 19.97 3.74
C VAL A 696 24.36 19.80 4.85
N THR A 697 24.12 20.39 6.02
CA THR A 697 24.93 20.13 7.22
C THR A 697 24.47 18.82 7.84
N GLY A 698 25.39 17.88 8.03
CA GLY A 698 25.11 16.54 8.52
C GLY A 698 24.93 16.45 10.04
N THR A 699 24.50 15.28 10.50
CA THR A 699 24.36 14.92 11.93
C THR A 699 25.68 15.04 12.71
N ASP A 700 26.81 14.93 12.03
CA ASP A 700 28.16 15.11 12.57
C ASP A 700 28.69 16.55 12.51
N GLY A 701 27.86 17.51 12.10
CA GLY A 701 28.19 18.93 12.03
C GLY A 701 29.07 19.34 10.84
N PHE A 702 29.50 18.39 10.01
CA PHE A 702 30.20 18.69 8.77
C PHE A 702 29.23 19.03 7.64
N ASP A 703 29.74 19.69 6.61
CA ASP A 703 29.01 19.86 5.35
C ASP A 703 29.06 18.56 4.52
N TRP A 704 27.93 18.21 3.91
CA TRP A 704 27.75 17.07 3.02
C TRP A 704 27.11 17.53 1.70
N TYR A 705 27.53 16.92 0.60
CA TYR A 705 26.88 17.04 -0.69
C TYR A 705 25.97 15.83 -0.94
N GLN A 706 24.73 16.10 -1.33
CA GLN A 706 23.91 15.09 -1.99
C GLN A 706 24.40 14.94 -3.42
N VAL A 707 24.58 13.71 -3.90
CA VAL A 707 25.16 13.39 -5.21
C VAL A 707 24.31 12.43 -6.01
N VAL A 708 24.44 12.45 -7.34
CA VAL A 708 23.90 11.42 -8.22
C VAL A 708 24.76 10.16 -8.11
N TYR A 709 24.16 9.02 -7.77
CA TYR A 709 24.90 7.75 -7.62
C TYR A 709 24.09 6.54 -8.15
N ASN A 710 24.04 6.40 -9.47
CA ASN A 710 23.15 5.46 -10.17
C ASN A 710 23.81 4.11 -10.49
N LYS A 711 24.58 3.52 -9.56
CA LYS A 711 25.17 2.18 -9.77
C LYS A 711 24.07 1.10 -9.77
N SER A 712 24.27 0.03 -10.55
CA SER A 712 23.29 -1.07 -10.66
C SER A 712 23.06 -1.79 -9.33
N TRP A 713 24.13 -2.04 -8.57
CA TRP A 713 24.11 -2.61 -7.23
C TRP A 713 24.80 -1.69 -6.22
N VAL A 714 24.27 -1.65 -5.01
CA VAL A 714 24.79 -0.88 -3.86
C VAL A 714 24.59 -1.65 -2.55
N ASN A 715 25.31 -1.27 -1.49
CA ASN A 715 25.03 -1.76 -0.14
C ASN A 715 23.61 -1.37 0.30
N ALA A 716 22.84 -2.35 0.75
CA ALA A 716 21.49 -2.18 1.27
C ALA A 716 21.47 -1.37 2.57
N SER A 717 20.33 -0.70 2.84
CA SER A 717 20.10 -0.02 4.12
C SER A 717 19.77 -1.02 5.24
N PRO A 718 20.02 -0.67 6.51
CA PRO A 718 19.62 -1.51 7.66
C PRO A 718 18.13 -1.83 7.69
N GLU A 719 17.29 -0.92 7.21
CA GLU A 719 15.83 -1.07 7.16
C GLU A 719 15.41 -2.11 6.11
N ASP A 720 15.98 -2.05 4.91
CA ASP A 720 15.72 -3.04 3.86
C ASP A 720 16.28 -4.42 4.23
N VAL A 721 17.47 -4.48 4.85
CA VAL A 721 17.99 -5.73 5.44
C VAL A 721 17.04 -6.25 6.52
N SER A 722 16.58 -5.38 7.43
CA SER A 722 15.61 -5.77 8.47
C SER A 722 14.27 -6.22 7.89
N TYR A 723 13.87 -5.72 6.71
CA TYR A 723 12.66 -6.17 6.03
C TYR A 723 12.82 -7.62 5.54
N TYR A 724 13.89 -7.95 4.82
CA TYR A 724 14.08 -9.30 4.27
C TYR A 724 14.56 -10.33 5.30
N VAL A 725 15.25 -9.92 6.38
CA VAL A 725 15.60 -10.81 7.48
C VAL A 725 14.37 -11.16 8.33
N ASN A 726 13.38 -10.27 8.49
CA ASN A 726 12.22 -10.57 9.36
C ASN A 726 11.27 -11.61 8.73
N PRO A 727 11.18 -12.85 9.26
CA PRO A 727 10.39 -13.91 8.63
C PRO A 727 8.90 -13.59 8.58
N ASN A 728 8.40 -12.81 9.55
CA ASN A 728 6.98 -12.44 9.67
C ASN A 728 6.48 -11.60 8.48
N ASN A 729 7.37 -10.93 7.74
CA ASN A 729 7.00 -10.14 6.57
C ASN A 729 6.58 -11.03 5.38
N PHE A 730 6.84 -12.34 5.45
CA PHE A 730 6.66 -13.30 4.35
C PHE A 730 5.73 -14.47 4.72
N LEU A 731 4.91 -14.33 5.77
CA LEU A 731 3.96 -15.36 6.21
C LEU A 731 2.50 -15.10 5.78
N SER A 732 2.24 -13.99 5.09
CA SER A 732 0.93 -13.55 4.63
C SER A 732 0.41 -14.31 3.42
N THR A 733 1.30 -14.76 2.52
CA THR A 733 0.93 -15.52 1.31
C THR A 733 1.66 -16.86 1.26
N THR A 734 1.09 -17.83 0.54
CA THR A 734 1.76 -19.11 0.28
C THR A 734 3.06 -18.90 -0.51
N VAL A 735 3.02 -18.04 -1.53
CA VAL A 735 4.17 -17.70 -2.40
C VAL A 735 5.35 -17.21 -1.57
N ASP A 736 5.18 -16.12 -0.81
CA ASP A 736 6.25 -15.52 -0.01
C ASP A 736 6.83 -16.51 1.01
N SER A 737 5.96 -17.36 1.58
CA SER A 737 6.34 -18.33 2.59
C SER A 737 7.20 -19.50 2.06
N LEU A 738 7.24 -19.73 0.74
CA LEU A 738 8.08 -20.78 0.13
C LEU A 738 9.58 -20.51 0.27
N GLN A 739 10.02 -19.32 0.71
CA GLN A 739 11.43 -19.12 1.08
C GLN A 739 11.81 -19.94 2.33
N PHE A 740 10.81 -20.35 3.11
CA PHE A 740 10.92 -21.27 4.24
C PHE A 740 10.71 -22.74 3.84
N LEU A 741 10.50 -23.05 2.55
CA LEU A 741 10.35 -24.43 2.08
C LEU A 741 11.57 -25.25 2.52
N LYS A 742 11.32 -26.36 3.23
CA LYS A 742 12.35 -27.27 3.70
C LYS A 742 12.91 -28.07 2.55
N LEU A 743 14.03 -27.60 2.02
CA LEU A 743 14.77 -28.16 0.90
C LEU A 743 15.43 -29.49 1.24
N SER A 744 15.57 -29.86 2.52
CA SER A 744 16.02 -31.20 2.94
C SER A 744 14.92 -32.27 2.91
N ALA A 745 13.68 -31.91 2.55
CA ALA A 745 12.53 -32.81 2.53
C ALA A 745 11.99 -33.01 1.11
N THR A 746 11.72 -34.26 0.75
CA THR A 746 11.11 -34.63 -0.53
C THR A 746 9.68 -34.12 -0.64
N ALA A 747 9.33 -33.59 -1.81
CA ALA A 747 7.98 -33.21 -2.21
C ALA A 747 7.09 -34.42 -2.54
N ASN A 748 7.64 -35.64 -2.57
CA ASN A 748 6.92 -36.90 -2.85
C ASN A 748 6.23 -36.89 -4.21
N LEU A 749 6.99 -36.59 -5.26
CA LEU A 749 6.47 -36.37 -6.61
C LEU A 749 6.12 -37.68 -7.34
N ASN A 750 5.04 -37.64 -8.13
CA ASN A 750 4.79 -38.66 -9.14
C ASN A 750 5.55 -38.34 -10.45
N ALA A 751 6.34 -39.30 -10.94
CA ALA A 751 7.22 -39.11 -12.10
C ALA A 751 6.45 -38.84 -13.40
N GLU A 752 5.34 -39.55 -13.61
CA GLU A 752 4.49 -39.39 -14.80
C GLU A 752 3.86 -38.00 -14.83
N GLU A 753 3.31 -37.52 -13.71
CA GLU A 753 2.71 -36.20 -13.56
C GLU A 753 3.73 -35.08 -13.81
N VAL A 754 4.92 -35.15 -13.19
CA VAL A 754 5.99 -34.17 -13.41
C VAL A 754 6.43 -34.15 -14.87
N ASN A 755 6.59 -35.31 -15.50
CA ASN A 755 6.95 -35.39 -16.92
C ASN A 755 5.87 -34.80 -17.83
N GLN A 756 4.58 -35.04 -17.53
CA GLN A 756 3.46 -34.53 -18.32
C GLN A 756 3.23 -33.03 -18.14
N ARG A 757 3.39 -32.51 -16.92
CA ARG A 757 2.93 -31.16 -16.54
C ARG A 757 4.04 -30.13 -16.36
N ILE A 758 5.22 -30.55 -15.90
CA ILE A 758 6.36 -29.66 -15.63
C ILE A 758 7.42 -29.75 -16.73
N LEU A 759 7.90 -30.97 -17.02
CA LEU A 759 9.06 -31.20 -17.92
C LEU A 759 8.68 -31.35 -19.40
N SER A 760 7.39 -31.34 -19.72
CA SER A 760 6.88 -31.38 -21.10
C SER A 760 7.35 -30.16 -21.90
N GLY A 761 8.02 -30.40 -23.03
CA GLY A 761 8.59 -29.35 -23.87
C GLY A 761 9.84 -28.65 -23.31
N LYS A 762 10.45 -29.15 -22.21
CA LYS A 762 11.61 -28.55 -21.55
C LYS A 762 12.95 -29.06 -22.11
N GLY A 763 13.07 -29.12 -23.44
CA GLY A 763 14.28 -29.55 -24.13
C GLY A 763 14.81 -30.89 -23.63
N ILE A 764 16.11 -30.95 -23.29
CA ILE A 764 16.79 -32.16 -22.80
C ILE A 764 16.24 -32.69 -21.46
N LEU A 765 15.50 -31.86 -20.71
CA LEU A 765 14.92 -32.26 -19.42
C LEU A 765 13.57 -33.01 -19.59
N GLN A 766 12.99 -33.04 -20.79
CA GLN A 766 11.74 -33.78 -21.02
C GLN A 766 11.91 -35.29 -20.76
N GLY A 767 11.05 -35.87 -19.92
CA GLY A 767 11.10 -37.28 -19.55
C GLY A 767 11.97 -37.59 -18.33
N THR A 768 12.77 -36.64 -17.85
CA THR A 768 13.79 -36.87 -16.82
C THR A 768 13.31 -36.81 -15.37
N ALA A 769 11.99 -36.74 -15.10
CA ALA A 769 11.44 -36.62 -13.73
C ALA A 769 11.99 -37.67 -12.75
N SER A 770 12.15 -38.92 -13.20
CA SER A 770 12.70 -40.01 -12.38
C SER A 770 14.14 -39.74 -11.91
N ALA A 771 14.95 -39.01 -12.69
CA ALA A 771 16.30 -38.61 -12.28
C ALA A 771 16.27 -37.54 -11.18
N PHE A 772 15.35 -36.57 -11.26
CA PHE A 772 15.13 -35.58 -10.19
C PHE A 772 14.62 -36.23 -8.90
N ILE A 773 13.69 -37.18 -9.01
CA ILE A 773 13.17 -37.95 -7.86
C ILE A 773 14.29 -38.82 -7.25
N THR A 774 15.08 -39.51 -8.08
CA THR A 774 16.24 -40.28 -7.61
C THR A 774 17.26 -39.38 -6.92
N ALA A 775 17.56 -38.21 -7.47
CA ALA A 775 18.47 -37.23 -6.89
C ALA A 775 17.97 -36.72 -5.52
N GLY A 776 16.68 -36.37 -5.42
CA GLY A 776 16.06 -35.90 -4.18
C GLY A 776 16.04 -36.97 -3.09
N GLN A 777 15.70 -38.22 -3.45
CA GLN A 777 15.75 -39.37 -2.53
C GLN A 777 17.19 -39.71 -2.10
N THR A 778 18.17 -39.64 -3.00
CA THR A 778 19.56 -40.03 -2.73
C THR A 778 20.27 -39.01 -1.83
N TYR A 779 20.03 -37.72 -2.04
CA TYR A 779 20.77 -36.64 -1.37
C TYR A 779 19.94 -35.85 -0.36
N GLY A 780 18.69 -36.25 -0.11
CA GLY A 780 17.78 -35.53 0.78
C GLY A 780 17.53 -34.12 0.29
N ILE A 781 17.10 -33.96 -0.97
CA ILE A 781 16.80 -32.64 -1.56
C ILE A 781 15.37 -32.62 -2.11
N ASN A 782 14.69 -31.51 -1.92
CA ASN A 782 13.40 -31.21 -2.53
C ASN A 782 13.50 -31.21 -4.07
N GLU A 783 12.73 -32.09 -4.70
CA GLU A 783 12.74 -32.35 -6.13
C GLU A 783 12.26 -31.12 -6.93
N ILE A 784 11.28 -30.36 -6.41
CA ILE A 784 10.77 -29.16 -7.08
C ILE A 784 11.81 -28.05 -7.11
N TYR A 785 12.56 -27.88 -6.03
CA TYR A 785 13.71 -26.97 -5.99
C TYR A 785 14.80 -27.39 -6.99
N LEU A 786 15.14 -28.69 -7.08
CA LEU A 786 16.08 -29.18 -8.08
C LEU A 786 15.60 -28.95 -9.52
N ILE A 787 14.31 -29.18 -9.81
CA ILE A 787 13.71 -28.92 -11.12
C ILE A 787 13.70 -27.42 -11.42
N SER A 788 13.37 -26.57 -10.44
CA SER A 788 13.36 -25.11 -10.58
C SER A 788 14.74 -24.57 -10.96
N HIS A 789 15.79 -24.99 -10.25
CA HIS A 789 17.17 -24.63 -10.59
C HIS A 789 17.58 -25.17 -11.96
N ALA A 790 17.31 -26.44 -12.26
CA ALA A 790 17.65 -26.99 -13.57
C ALA A 790 16.95 -26.25 -14.71
N LEU A 791 15.68 -25.88 -14.57
CA LEU A 791 14.96 -25.08 -15.56
C LEU A 791 15.56 -23.68 -15.75
N LEU A 792 16.04 -23.04 -14.69
CA LEU A 792 16.70 -21.73 -14.74
C LEU A 792 18.05 -21.82 -15.45
N GLU A 793 18.98 -22.62 -14.91
CA GLU A 793 20.39 -22.74 -15.36
C GLU A 793 20.51 -23.27 -16.80
N THR A 794 19.51 -24.02 -17.27
CA THR A 794 19.49 -24.60 -18.62
C THR A 794 18.59 -23.86 -19.61
N SER A 795 17.99 -22.74 -19.22
CA SER A 795 17.04 -21.97 -20.05
C SER A 795 15.82 -22.79 -20.51
N ASN A 796 15.26 -23.63 -19.63
CA ASN A 796 14.28 -24.69 -19.91
C ASN A 796 14.84 -25.83 -20.78
N GLY A 797 16.04 -26.33 -20.46
CA GLY A 797 16.68 -27.50 -21.08
C GLY A 797 17.23 -27.28 -22.48
N THR A 798 17.49 -26.04 -22.89
CA THR A 798 17.95 -25.68 -24.24
C THR A 798 19.34 -25.02 -24.29
N SER A 799 19.97 -24.72 -23.15
CA SER A 799 21.32 -24.14 -23.14
C SER A 799 22.35 -25.10 -23.76
N LYS A 800 23.44 -24.57 -24.32
CA LYS A 800 24.45 -25.40 -25.00
C LYS A 800 25.15 -26.37 -24.03
N LEU A 801 25.34 -25.94 -22.78
CA LEU A 801 25.96 -26.74 -21.72
C LEU A 801 25.02 -27.87 -21.23
N ALA A 802 23.70 -27.64 -21.24
CA ALA A 802 22.68 -28.63 -20.89
C ALA A 802 22.41 -29.64 -22.00
N SER A 803 22.38 -29.19 -23.26
CA SER A 803 22.10 -30.02 -24.44
C SER A 803 23.28 -30.90 -24.90
N GLY A 804 24.49 -30.61 -24.41
CA GLY A 804 25.66 -31.46 -24.57
C GLY A 804 26.84 -30.75 -25.24
N VAL A 805 28.02 -30.89 -24.65
CA VAL A 805 29.31 -30.41 -25.18
C VAL A 805 30.24 -31.62 -25.35
N VAL A 806 31.06 -31.66 -26.40
CA VAL A 806 32.05 -32.73 -26.56
C VAL A 806 33.36 -32.32 -25.89
N VAL A 807 33.80 -33.10 -24.91
CA VAL A 807 35.09 -32.96 -24.23
C VAL A 807 35.83 -34.29 -24.32
N ASN A 808 37.07 -34.27 -24.82
CA ASN A 808 37.92 -35.47 -24.99
C ASN A 808 37.18 -36.66 -25.65
N GLY A 809 36.42 -36.40 -26.71
CA GLY A 809 35.68 -37.42 -27.47
C GLY A 809 34.40 -37.96 -26.80
N LYS A 810 33.99 -37.45 -25.64
CA LYS A 810 32.71 -37.79 -24.98
C LYS A 810 31.79 -36.58 -24.92
N THR A 811 30.50 -36.79 -25.18
CA THR A 811 29.47 -35.80 -24.87
C THR A 811 29.26 -35.76 -23.36
N VAL A 812 29.22 -34.54 -22.80
CA VAL A 812 28.99 -34.26 -21.38
C VAL A 812 27.88 -33.24 -21.21
N TYR A 813 27.16 -33.35 -20.11
CA TYR A 813 25.95 -32.59 -19.82
C TYR A 813 26.08 -31.92 -18.45
N ASN A 814 25.54 -30.72 -18.28
CA ASN A 814 25.53 -30.03 -16.99
C ASN A 814 24.25 -29.21 -16.86
N MET A 815 23.43 -29.57 -15.85
CA MET A 815 22.08 -29.04 -15.69
C MET A 815 21.97 -27.90 -14.67
N TYR A 816 23.09 -27.49 -14.05
CA TYR A 816 23.08 -26.53 -12.94
C TYR A 816 24.19 -25.48 -13.05
N GLY A 817 24.83 -25.33 -14.21
CA GLY A 817 25.94 -24.39 -14.41
C GLY A 817 27.19 -24.68 -13.55
N ILE A 818 27.30 -25.85 -12.93
CA ILE A 818 28.34 -26.12 -11.93
C ILE A 818 29.73 -26.10 -12.59
N GLY A 819 30.64 -25.32 -12.03
CA GLY A 819 32.00 -25.14 -12.57
C GLY A 819 32.08 -24.23 -13.80
N ALA A 820 30.99 -23.56 -14.18
CA ALA A 820 31.00 -22.51 -15.19
C ALA A 820 31.43 -21.17 -14.56
N TYR A 821 32.51 -20.57 -15.05
CA TYR A 821 33.01 -19.27 -14.56
C TYR A 821 32.78 -18.16 -15.60
N ASP A 822 32.61 -16.91 -15.14
CA ASP A 822 32.48 -15.72 -15.99
C ASP A 822 33.51 -15.71 -17.14
N ASN A 823 33.07 -15.32 -18.33
CA ASN A 823 33.84 -15.30 -19.59
C ASN A 823 34.31 -16.67 -20.14
N THR A 824 34.24 -17.77 -19.38
CA THR A 824 34.67 -19.12 -19.80
C THR A 824 33.60 -20.20 -19.53
N ALA A 825 32.36 -19.79 -19.27
CA ALA A 825 31.30 -20.58 -18.68
C ALA A 825 31.03 -21.92 -19.39
N LEU A 826 31.01 -21.92 -20.73
CA LEU A 826 30.72 -23.11 -21.53
C LEU A 826 31.86 -24.16 -21.43
N GLU A 827 33.11 -23.72 -21.55
CA GLU A 827 34.28 -24.61 -21.55
C GLU A 827 34.56 -25.15 -20.15
N SER A 828 34.59 -24.27 -19.16
CA SER A 828 34.83 -24.63 -17.75
C SER A 828 33.74 -25.54 -17.19
N GLY A 829 32.46 -25.22 -17.44
CA GLY A 829 31.32 -26.05 -17.03
C GLY A 829 31.27 -27.41 -17.73
N ALA A 830 31.72 -27.50 -18.99
CA ALA A 830 31.83 -28.77 -19.71
C ALA A 830 33.01 -29.62 -19.22
N GLN A 831 34.17 -29.00 -18.97
CA GLN A 831 35.33 -29.71 -18.42
C GLN A 831 35.05 -30.23 -17.00
N PHE A 832 34.30 -29.47 -16.18
CA PHE A 832 33.80 -29.94 -14.90
C PHE A 832 32.92 -31.18 -15.07
N ALA A 833 31.93 -31.12 -15.97
CA ALA A 833 31.02 -32.24 -16.26
C ALA A 833 31.75 -33.51 -16.73
N TYR A 834 32.81 -33.37 -17.54
CA TYR A 834 33.68 -34.48 -17.94
C TYR A 834 34.37 -35.12 -16.74
N ASN A 835 34.97 -34.30 -15.88
CA ASN A 835 35.68 -34.76 -14.69
C ASN A 835 34.74 -35.41 -13.66
N ALA A 836 33.49 -34.95 -13.58
CA ALA A 836 32.43 -35.48 -12.73
C ALA A 836 31.71 -36.71 -13.33
N GLY A 837 32.04 -37.12 -14.56
CA GLY A 837 31.47 -38.29 -15.21
C GLY A 837 30.04 -38.12 -15.75
N TRP A 838 29.60 -36.88 -15.99
CA TRP A 838 28.23 -36.54 -16.41
C TRP A 838 28.00 -36.78 -17.91
N PHE A 839 28.12 -38.05 -18.32
CA PHE A 839 28.00 -38.51 -19.72
C PHE A 839 26.55 -38.77 -20.16
N THR A 840 25.55 -38.56 -19.30
CA THR A 840 24.13 -38.54 -19.65
C THR A 840 23.40 -37.40 -18.93
N PRO A 841 22.22 -36.97 -19.41
CA PRO A 841 21.38 -35.99 -18.73
C PRO A 841 21.05 -36.38 -17.28
N GLU A 842 20.74 -37.65 -17.02
CA GLU A 842 20.38 -38.17 -15.70
C GLU A 842 21.58 -38.15 -14.74
N ALA A 843 22.77 -38.50 -15.23
CA ALA A 843 24.01 -38.42 -14.46
C ALA A 843 24.34 -36.96 -14.08
N ALA A 844 24.07 -36.00 -14.98
CA ALA A 844 24.21 -34.57 -14.69
C ALA A 844 23.18 -34.05 -13.66
N ILE A 845 21.94 -34.52 -13.73
CA ILE A 845 20.89 -34.19 -12.74
C ILE A 845 21.29 -34.71 -11.34
N ILE A 846 21.62 -36.00 -11.25
CA ILE A 846 21.94 -36.66 -9.98
C ILE A 846 23.26 -36.14 -9.40
N GLY A 847 24.31 -36.01 -10.20
CA GLY A 847 25.61 -35.50 -9.75
C GLY A 847 25.60 -34.02 -9.40
N GLY A 848 24.80 -33.20 -10.10
CA GLY A 848 24.63 -31.79 -9.76
C GLY A 848 23.88 -31.58 -8.45
N ALA A 849 22.84 -32.38 -8.19
CA ALA A 849 22.15 -32.39 -6.89
C ALA A 849 23.11 -32.74 -5.73
N GLN A 850 24.02 -33.70 -5.90
CA GLN A 850 25.04 -34.02 -4.89
C GLN A 850 25.90 -32.81 -4.50
N PHE A 851 26.29 -31.99 -5.48
CA PHE A 851 27.06 -30.77 -5.25
C PHE A 851 26.27 -29.76 -4.42
N ILE A 852 25.00 -29.55 -4.73
CA ILE A 852 24.10 -28.65 -3.99
C ILE A 852 23.86 -29.14 -2.55
N ALA A 853 23.65 -30.45 -2.36
CA ALA A 853 23.49 -31.05 -1.03
C ALA A 853 24.73 -30.83 -0.16
N ASN A 854 25.91 -31.17 -0.69
CA ASN A 854 27.17 -31.04 0.04
C ASN A 854 27.56 -29.58 0.32
N GLY A 855 27.19 -28.65 -0.56
CA GLY A 855 27.39 -27.22 -0.36
C GLY A 855 26.56 -26.66 0.78
N TYR A 856 25.23 -26.85 0.75
CA TYR A 856 24.31 -26.07 1.60
C TYR A 856 23.39 -26.92 2.48
N ILE A 857 22.72 -27.94 1.92
CA ILE A 857 21.72 -28.74 2.66
C ILE A 857 22.39 -29.46 3.84
N ASN A 858 23.51 -30.13 3.58
CA ASN A 858 24.31 -30.84 4.58
C ASN A 858 25.02 -29.91 5.58
N ALA A 859 25.08 -28.60 5.29
CA ALA A 859 25.57 -27.56 6.20
C ALA A 859 24.47 -26.98 7.11
N GLY A 860 23.23 -27.49 7.02
CA GLY A 860 22.08 -26.99 7.78
C GLY A 860 21.41 -25.76 7.15
N GLN A 861 21.74 -25.42 5.89
CA GLN A 861 21.10 -24.35 5.14
C GLN A 861 20.07 -24.92 4.17
N ASP A 862 19.08 -25.59 4.74
CA ASP A 862 18.05 -26.37 4.05
C ASP A 862 16.72 -25.60 3.83
N THR A 863 16.78 -24.27 3.77
CA THR A 863 15.73 -23.42 3.17
C THR A 863 16.39 -22.30 2.37
N LEU A 864 15.70 -21.72 1.37
CA LEU A 864 16.21 -20.54 0.65
C LEU A 864 16.56 -19.40 1.60
N TYR A 865 15.74 -19.22 2.64
CA TYR A 865 16.00 -18.27 3.71
C TYR A 865 17.33 -18.56 4.43
N LYS A 866 17.58 -19.81 4.85
CA LYS A 866 18.86 -20.17 5.50
C LYS A 866 20.06 -20.09 4.56
N MET A 867 19.88 -20.39 3.28
CA MET A 867 20.91 -20.19 2.25
C MET A 867 21.30 -18.71 2.13
N ARG A 868 20.33 -17.79 2.13
CA ARG A 868 20.61 -16.34 2.07
C ARG A 868 21.16 -15.79 3.38
N TRP A 869 20.55 -16.09 4.52
CA TRP A 869 20.83 -15.38 5.78
C TRP A 869 21.75 -16.14 6.74
N ASN A 870 21.76 -17.47 6.68
CA ASN A 870 22.50 -18.35 7.59
C ASN A 870 22.36 -17.97 9.10
N PRO A 871 21.12 -17.92 9.64
CA PRO A 871 20.89 -17.62 11.05
C PRO A 871 21.58 -18.61 12.01
N GLY A 872 21.84 -19.85 11.57
CA GLY A 872 22.61 -20.83 12.32
C GLY A 872 24.06 -20.41 12.56
N SER A 873 24.77 -19.96 11.52
CA SER A 873 26.11 -19.36 11.67
C SER A 873 26.07 -18.11 12.54
N ALA A 874 25.09 -17.23 12.32
CA ALA A 874 24.97 -15.99 13.07
C ALA A 874 24.78 -16.23 14.58
N ALA A 875 23.86 -17.13 14.95
CA ALA A 875 23.59 -17.49 16.35
C ALA A 875 24.72 -18.29 17.01
N ALA A 876 25.39 -19.18 16.28
CA ALA A 876 26.44 -20.05 16.84
C ALA A 876 27.84 -19.40 16.89
N LYS A 877 28.16 -18.50 15.95
CA LYS A 877 29.51 -17.93 15.77
C LYS A 877 29.58 -16.42 15.94
N GLY A 878 28.43 -15.72 16.02
CA GLY A 878 28.39 -14.27 16.04
C GLY A 878 28.83 -13.63 14.72
N SER A 879 28.62 -14.31 13.59
CA SER A 879 29.01 -13.82 12.25
C SER A 879 28.07 -14.32 11.15
N ALA A 880 27.57 -13.40 10.33
CA ALA A 880 27.03 -13.71 9.01
C ALA A 880 28.13 -14.32 8.15
N SER A 881 27.93 -15.54 7.64
CA SER A 881 28.93 -16.24 6.82
C SER A 881 28.28 -17.33 5.98
N HIS A 882 28.99 -17.78 4.93
CA HIS A 882 28.54 -18.88 4.07
C HIS A 882 27.13 -18.66 3.50
N GLN A 883 26.90 -17.45 2.99
CA GLN A 883 25.65 -17.02 2.36
C GLN A 883 25.71 -17.27 0.86
N TYR A 884 24.61 -17.74 0.28
CA TYR A 884 24.53 -18.09 -1.13
C TYR A 884 24.64 -16.87 -2.06
N ALA A 885 24.10 -15.72 -1.64
CA ALA A 885 24.05 -14.50 -2.43
C ALA A 885 24.15 -13.25 -1.54
N SER A 886 24.67 -12.15 -2.10
CA SER A 886 24.71 -10.85 -1.44
C SER A 886 23.41 -10.06 -1.54
N ASP A 887 22.61 -10.28 -2.60
CA ASP A 887 21.31 -9.63 -2.81
C ASP A 887 20.34 -9.95 -1.66
N ILE A 888 19.89 -8.91 -0.94
CA ILE A 888 18.89 -9.04 0.13
C ILE A 888 17.56 -9.65 -0.35
N GLY A 889 17.20 -9.43 -1.62
CA GLY A 889 15.98 -9.96 -2.22
C GLY A 889 16.09 -11.38 -2.75
N TRP A 890 17.29 -12.00 -2.74
CA TRP A 890 17.56 -13.24 -3.49
C TRP A 890 16.53 -14.35 -3.22
N ALA A 891 16.24 -14.65 -1.95
CA ALA A 891 15.33 -15.74 -1.58
C ALA A 891 13.89 -15.46 -2.03
N ALA A 892 13.41 -14.23 -1.84
CA ALA A 892 12.09 -13.78 -2.28
C ALA A 892 11.95 -13.72 -3.82
N LYS A 893 13.04 -13.56 -4.56
CA LYS A 893 13.05 -13.63 -6.03
C LYS A 893 12.90 -15.06 -6.56
N GLN A 894 13.22 -16.11 -5.78
CA GLN A 894 13.14 -17.50 -6.24
C GLN A 894 11.74 -18.13 -6.08
N VAL A 895 10.93 -17.67 -5.12
CA VAL A 895 9.73 -18.41 -4.67
C VAL A 895 8.63 -18.53 -5.72
N PHE A 896 8.50 -17.56 -6.64
CA PHE A 896 7.50 -17.57 -7.69
C PHE A 896 7.64 -18.78 -8.62
N GLN A 897 8.87 -19.12 -9.01
CA GLN A 897 9.09 -20.29 -9.87
C GLN A 897 8.80 -21.60 -9.14
N ILE A 898 9.14 -21.69 -7.84
CA ILE A 898 8.83 -22.87 -7.03
C ILE A 898 7.32 -23.02 -6.85
N HIS A 899 6.60 -21.93 -6.55
CA HIS A 899 5.13 -21.91 -6.49
C HIS A 899 4.51 -22.40 -7.80
N ASN A 900 4.99 -21.86 -8.92
CA ASN A 900 4.54 -22.20 -10.26
C ASN A 900 4.77 -23.65 -10.67
N LEU A 901 5.68 -24.37 -10.02
CA LEU A 901 5.85 -25.80 -10.24
C LEU A 901 4.91 -26.61 -9.35
N TYR A 902 4.75 -26.21 -8.08
CA TYR A 902 3.80 -26.83 -7.15
C TYR A 902 2.34 -26.72 -7.61
N SER A 903 1.92 -25.57 -8.19
CA SER A 903 0.54 -25.37 -8.63
C SER A 903 0.10 -26.26 -9.81
N LEU A 904 1.06 -26.85 -10.55
CA LEU A 904 0.77 -27.77 -11.66
C LEU A 904 0.48 -29.19 -11.18
N LEU A 905 0.79 -29.52 -9.93
CA LEU A 905 0.70 -30.86 -9.35
C LEU A 905 -0.62 -31.08 -8.61
N VAL A 906 -1.05 -32.34 -8.56
CA VAL A 906 -2.28 -32.76 -7.86
C VAL A 906 -1.97 -33.24 -6.43
N SER A 907 -0.82 -33.87 -6.23
CA SER A 907 -0.39 -34.38 -4.93
C SER A 907 1.07 -34.05 -4.69
N TYR A 908 1.37 -33.43 -3.54
CA TYR A 908 2.72 -33.11 -3.11
C TYR A 908 2.77 -32.95 -1.59
N LYS A 909 3.95 -33.13 -0.99
CA LYS A 909 4.25 -32.70 0.37
C LYS A 909 4.92 -31.32 0.35
N LEU A 910 4.54 -30.45 1.29
CA LEU A 910 5.11 -29.12 1.46
C LEU A 910 5.35 -28.88 2.95
N ILE A 911 6.63 -28.73 3.34
CA ILE A 911 7.04 -28.42 4.71
C ILE A 911 7.68 -27.04 4.72
N LEU A 912 7.21 -26.15 5.58
CA LEU A 912 7.78 -24.83 5.82
C LEU A 912 8.49 -24.83 7.17
N GLU A 913 9.79 -24.52 7.18
CA GLU A 913 10.59 -24.35 8.39
C GLU A 913 10.85 -22.87 8.64
N ILE A 914 10.04 -22.29 9.52
CA ILE A 914 9.96 -20.85 9.76
C ILE A 914 10.95 -20.48 10.88
N PRO A 915 11.95 -19.62 10.59
CA PRO A 915 12.87 -19.13 11.62
C PRO A 915 12.16 -18.28 12.67
N GLN A 916 12.54 -18.44 13.92
CA GLN A 916 12.10 -17.62 15.05
C GLN A 916 13.32 -16.98 15.73
N TYR A 917 13.35 -15.65 15.74
CA TYR A 917 14.34 -14.85 16.46
C TYR A 917 13.85 -14.52 17.87
N LYS A 918 14.80 -14.25 18.76
CA LYS A 918 14.60 -13.91 20.18
C LYS A 918 14.00 -12.51 20.41
#